data_AF-A0A7C4CSM9-F1
#
_entry.id   AF-A0A7C4CSM9-F1
#
_cell.length_a   1.000
_cell.length_b   1.000
_cell.length_c   1.000
_cell.angle_alpha   90.00
_cell.angle_beta   90.00
_cell.angle_gamma   90.00
#
_symmetry.space_group_name_H-M   'P 1'
#
loop_
_entity.id
_entity.type
_entity.pdbx_description
1 polymer ?
#
loop_
_entity_poly.entity_id
_entity_poly.type
_entity_poly.pdbx_seq_one_letter_code
_entity_poly.pdbx_strand_id
1 'polypeptide(L)'
;SGREFQRILLSATVGDPEKVARYFSGSSQRNISIVKGGGYKDLMFSIVSIDEKNNDPIEGGVKELAKSIEPPTLVFTNSRYIAERIYESLEKTGFKRMAVHHSSVSHELRESIEDEMRKGNIDVVIATKTLELGIDVGCINKVIMFRPPGQVVSLLQRVGRSGHSVDEVSKGAIIALDNMDILVSASLISLLADGYLEKPYMIENPLDVLAREIVGWVLRGENVSLDTIYRVIRRAYPFRNLEWTTFAEVISEMVKNGILEYSGSNTIRLGKNFFNIWRFDQKWRSSRMFTEFFTFISESTMFAVRSGDKIVGYLDDQYVFRILRVGDVIRIGGRLWRISRIDEDNMIIDVSPTDESNSMIPLWRGESPTRSRAVAEKFYEMLSNGFNINNNILDKGSVKLVEGALEEIRSWFVKNKIPIPSRDTVVIEDLGEEEVMLYPFGDKMAEAVGYLFLYIASKKEGMDVGVRVTPFGISIKASNTSLRTILKEIGSGEYVDEIMGEALKRSPKLSIKVKEIQHSFGYMGRVPEESVVFKEAVRQILEDLESEGSVRSFFAGLSSGEIKIYIVPKRTPPSPISKKILSTPLIRPWLRDISYIVAKLLKGFAMTVTEVAEALELPEKIIENKLKEMRKGGPYRAIQFKDVDTGEWRWALVEDLEAISKSPEFQACFMSKGIYDHIECSLKYEPGSAQVKFVIKTSDLDEGIKRILENMSTDEIYEVRVSPISALGLREASIAYYNVPKEAFPYIVKNAIAYIEKMSTSY
;
A
#
# COMPACT_ATOMS: atom_id res chain seq x y z
N SER A 1 -0.59 36.78 -28.91
CA SER A 1 0.26 36.70 -30.11
C SER A 1 -0.26 35.75 -31.18
N GLY A 2 -1.15 34.78 -30.91
CA GLY A 2 -1.80 33.92 -31.93
C GLY A 2 -0.86 33.00 -32.73
N ARG A 3 0.45 33.09 -32.48
CA ARG A 3 1.50 32.32 -33.15
C ARG A 3 1.89 31.14 -32.28
N GLU A 4 2.03 29.99 -32.91
CA GLU A 4 2.63 28.81 -32.31
C GLU A 4 4.08 29.12 -31.88
N PHE A 5 4.50 28.61 -30.73
CA PHE A 5 5.86 28.79 -30.20
C PHE A 5 6.72 27.56 -30.49
N GLN A 6 8.03 27.76 -30.63
CA GLN A 6 8.97 26.64 -30.73
C GLN A 6 9.14 26.01 -29.35
N ARG A 7 9.13 24.67 -29.30
CA ARG A 7 9.39 23.90 -28.08
C ARG A 7 10.74 23.23 -28.24
N ILE A 8 11.64 23.46 -27.30
CA ILE A 8 12.95 22.81 -27.23
C ILE A 8 12.93 21.95 -25.97
N LEU A 9 13.18 20.66 -26.14
CA LEU A 9 13.17 19.67 -25.06
C LEU A 9 14.60 19.17 -24.86
N LEU A 10 15.05 19.16 -23.62
CA LEU A 10 16.37 18.67 -23.24
C LEU A 10 16.19 17.47 -22.32
N SER A 11 16.85 16.36 -22.62
CA SER A 11 16.93 15.22 -21.73
C SER A 11 18.27 14.51 -21.92
N ALA A 12 18.86 14.07 -20.81
CA ALA A 12 20.10 13.29 -20.83
C ALA A 12 19.86 11.86 -21.33
N THR A 13 18.73 11.27 -20.97
CA THR A 13 18.41 9.87 -21.26
C THR A 13 16.92 9.71 -21.53
N VAL A 14 16.56 9.13 -22.67
CA VAL A 14 15.17 8.84 -23.04
C VAL A 14 15.12 7.55 -23.84
N GLY A 15 14.40 6.53 -23.34
CA GLY A 15 14.24 5.26 -24.06
C GLY A 15 13.34 5.34 -25.29
N ASP A 16 12.47 6.35 -25.38
CA ASP A 16 11.64 6.62 -26.57
C ASP A 16 11.54 8.13 -26.86
N PRO A 17 12.58 8.73 -27.52
CA PRO A 17 12.61 10.16 -27.81
C PRO A 17 11.46 10.63 -28.70
N GLU A 18 10.96 9.75 -29.59
CA GLU A 18 9.85 10.04 -30.48
C GLU A 18 8.54 10.17 -29.72
N LYS A 19 8.26 9.23 -28.82
CA LYS A 19 7.08 9.28 -27.95
C LYS A 19 7.11 10.53 -27.06
N VAL A 20 8.26 10.87 -26.47
CA VAL A 20 8.41 12.11 -25.67
C VAL A 20 8.19 13.36 -26.51
N ALA A 21 8.81 13.43 -27.70
CA ALA A 21 8.64 14.58 -28.56
C ALA A 21 7.18 14.78 -29.00
N ARG A 22 6.45 13.68 -29.32
CA ARG A 22 5.01 13.73 -29.63
C ARG A 22 4.17 14.15 -28.43
N TYR A 23 4.52 13.66 -27.24
CA TYR A 23 3.84 14.04 -25.99
C TYR A 23 3.87 15.56 -25.79
N PHE A 24 5.05 16.15 -25.94
CA PHE A 24 5.24 17.59 -25.76
C PHE A 24 4.93 18.43 -27.00
N SER A 25 4.73 17.85 -28.20
CA SER A 25 4.28 18.61 -29.37
C SER A 25 2.78 18.93 -29.29
N GLY A 26 1.98 18.05 -28.70
CA GLY A 26 0.52 18.19 -28.68
C GLY A 26 -0.04 18.39 -30.10
N SER A 27 -0.91 19.36 -30.29
CA SER A 27 -1.51 19.71 -31.59
C SER A 27 -0.59 20.46 -32.58
N SER A 28 0.68 20.67 -32.24
CA SER A 28 1.62 21.41 -33.10
C SER A 28 1.78 20.75 -34.46
N GLN A 29 1.76 21.55 -35.53
CA GLN A 29 2.00 21.06 -36.90
C GLN A 29 3.45 21.21 -37.34
N ARG A 30 4.32 21.77 -36.48
CA ARG A 30 5.76 21.86 -36.76
C ARG A 30 6.40 20.48 -36.84
N ASN A 31 7.36 20.35 -37.75
CA ASN A 31 8.19 19.17 -37.84
C ASN A 31 8.92 18.94 -36.52
N ILE A 32 8.86 17.69 -36.04
CA ILE A 32 9.63 17.24 -34.89
C ILE A 32 11.03 16.88 -35.37
N SER A 33 12.05 17.42 -34.71
CA SER A 33 13.45 17.07 -34.96
C SER A 33 14.06 16.53 -33.68
N ILE A 34 14.55 15.29 -33.74
CA ILE A 34 15.25 14.64 -32.63
C ILE A 34 16.74 14.76 -32.90
N VAL A 35 17.41 15.60 -32.12
CA VAL A 35 18.86 15.77 -32.19
C VAL A 35 19.50 14.92 -31.11
N LYS A 36 20.28 13.91 -31.52
CA LYS A 36 21.11 13.13 -30.60
C LYS A 36 22.51 13.72 -30.65
N GLY A 37 23.05 14.13 -29.51
CA GLY A 37 24.46 14.52 -29.40
C GLY A 37 25.36 13.32 -29.75
N GLY A 38 26.42 13.56 -30.51
CA GLY A 38 27.48 12.57 -30.70
C GLY A 38 28.38 12.54 -29.47
N GLY A 39 28.68 11.33 -28.97
CA GLY A 39 29.53 11.12 -27.80
C GLY A 39 28.72 10.68 -26.58
N TYR A 40 28.52 9.37 -26.44
CA TYR A 40 28.30 8.82 -25.11
C TYR A 40 29.63 8.92 -24.38
N LYS A 41 29.67 9.51 -23.20
CA LYS A 41 30.82 9.36 -22.30
C LYS A 41 31.12 7.87 -22.17
N ASP A 42 32.39 7.50 -22.25
CA ASP A 42 32.79 6.14 -21.93
C ASP A 42 32.40 5.83 -20.48
N LEU A 43 31.77 4.68 -20.28
CA LEU A 43 31.32 4.24 -18.96
C LEU A 43 32.19 3.07 -18.52
N MET A 44 32.56 3.04 -17.25
CA MET A 44 33.23 1.89 -16.65
C MET A 44 32.60 1.57 -15.30
N PHE A 45 32.15 0.33 -15.17
CA PHE A 45 31.50 -0.21 -13.99
C PHE A 45 32.38 -1.23 -13.28
N SER A 46 32.22 -1.29 -11.96
CA SER A 46 32.68 -2.39 -11.12
C SER A 46 31.57 -2.88 -10.19
N ILE A 47 31.53 -4.17 -9.91
CA ILE A 47 30.66 -4.82 -8.94
C ILE A 47 31.55 -5.30 -7.79
N VAL A 48 31.22 -4.89 -6.58
CA VAL A 48 31.94 -5.23 -5.36
C VAL A 48 31.02 -6.06 -4.49
N SER A 49 31.34 -7.33 -4.28
CA SER A 49 30.61 -8.24 -3.40
C SER A 49 31.12 -8.14 -1.96
N ILE A 50 30.22 -8.30 -0.98
CA ILE A 50 30.62 -8.41 0.43
C ILE A 50 31.12 -9.83 0.76
N ASP A 51 31.95 -9.96 1.79
CA ASP A 51 32.22 -11.25 2.41
C ASP A 51 31.00 -11.68 3.24
N GLU A 52 30.37 -12.80 2.86
CA GLU A 52 29.14 -13.35 3.46
C GLU A 52 29.29 -13.71 4.95
N LYS A 53 30.50 -13.72 5.50
CA LYS A 53 30.75 -14.02 6.93
C LYS A 53 30.31 -12.91 7.90
N ASN A 54 29.81 -11.76 7.43
CA ASN A 54 29.27 -10.71 8.31
C ASN A 54 27.79 -10.99 8.67
N ASN A 55 27.45 -10.96 9.97
CA ASN A 55 26.08 -11.13 10.44
C ASN A 55 25.12 -9.99 10.03
N ASP A 56 25.62 -8.80 9.69
CA ASP A 56 24.82 -7.70 9.11
C ASP A 56 25.36 -7.36 7.70
N PRO A 57 24.62 -7.73 6.63
CA PRO A 57 25.00 -7.43 5.25
C PRO A 57 25.20 -5.93 4.99
N ILE A 58 24.48 -5.04 5.70
CA ILE A 58 24.63 -3.60 5.54
C ILE A 58 26.01 -3.15 6.05
N GLU A 59 26.42 -3.63 7.23
CA GLU A 59 27.74 -3.31 7.79
C GLU A 59 28.87 -3.90 6.92
N GLY A 60 28.68 -5.11 6.39
CA GLY A 60 29.58 -5.69 5.39
C GLY A 60 29.69 -4.81 4.15
N GLY A 61 28.56 -4.33 3.63
CA GLY A 61 28.51 -3.41 2.50
C GLY A 61 29.18 -2.06 2.78
N VAL A 62 29.02 -1.50 3.98
CA VAL A 62 29.64 -0.21 4.35
C VAL A 62 31.17 -0.35 4.43
N LYS A 63 31.70 -1.50 4.88
CA LYS A 63 33.15 -1.77 4.83
C LYS A 63 33.68 -1.75 3.40
N GLU A 64 32.98 -2.38 2.45
CA GLU A 64 33.39 -2.38 1.04
C GLU A 64 33.17 -1.02 0.38
N LEU A 65 32.13 -0.29 0.77
CA LEU A 65 31.91 1.10 0.39
C LEU A 65 33.09 1.97 0.83
N ALA A 66 33.52 1.89 2.10
CA ALA A 66 34.62 2.67 2.64
C ALA A 66 35.92 2.49 1.85
N LYS A 67 36.22 1.26 1.42
CA LYS A 67 37.39 0.94 0.57
C LYS A 67 37.26 1.46 -0.87
N SER A 68 36.03 1.69 -1.34
CA SER A 68 35.73 2.04 -2.73
C SER A 68 35.62 3.54 -2.99
N ILE A 69 35.57 4.37 -1.93
CA ILE A 69 35.40 5.82 -2.00
C ILE A 69 36.63 6.49 -2.65
N GLU A 70 36.36 7.35 -3.63
CA GLU A 70 37.32 8.23 -4.32
C GLU A 70 36.75 9.66 -4.26
N PRO A 71 37.08 10.46 -3.23
CA PRO A 71 36.44 11.77 -3.04
C PRO A 71 36.74 12.76 -4.18
N PRO A 72 35.77 13.59 -4.60
CA PRO A 72 34.37 13.59 -4.18
C PRO A 72 33.60 12.38 -4.74
N THR A 73 32.91 11.64 -3.86
CA THR A 73 32.11 10.45 -4.21
C THR A 73 30.63 10.68 -3.94
N LEU A 74 29.78 10.33 -4.91
CA LEU A 74 28.33 10.30 -4.73
C LEU A 74 27.87 8.86 -4.52
N VAL A 75 27.29 8.58 -3.34
CA VAL A 75 26.78 7.27 -2.97
C VAL A 75 25.26 7.26 -3.10
N PHE A 76 24.72 6.50 -4.05
CA PHE A 76 23.28 6.30 -4.15
C PHE A 76 22.83 5.09 -3.34
N THR A 77 21.70 5.23 -2.66
CA THR A 77 21.01 4.12 -2.01
C THR A 77 19.52 4.14 -2.33
N ASN A 78 18.89 2.99 -2.13
CA ASN A 78 17.52 2.74 -2.53
C ASN A 78 16.48 3.17 -1.48
N SER A 79 16.90 3.61 -0.30
CA SER A 79 15.96 4.18 0.67
C SER A 79 16.57 5.19 1.64
N ARG A 80 15.71 6.08 2.16
CA ARG A 80 16.09 7.12 3.12
C ARG A 80 16.72 6.51 4.38
N TYR A 81 16.15 5.43 4.89
CA TYR A 81 16.67 4.72 6.06
C TYR A 81 18.07 4.15 5.84
N ILE A 82 18.32 3.53 4.69
CA ILE A 82 19.64 2.99 4.38
C ILE A 82 20.64 4.14 4.20
N ALA A 83 20.22 5.31 3.70
CA ALA A 83 21.09 6.49 3.59
C ALA A 83 21.63 6.92 4.96
N GLU A 84 20.74 7.07 5.93
CA GLU A 84 21.10 7.42 7.30
C GLU A 84 21.97 6.33 7.96
N ARG A 85 21.62 5.04 7.77
CA ARG A 85 22.45 3.94 8.29
C ARG A 85 23.84 3.88 7.68
N ILE A 86 23.97 4.13 6.37
CA ILE A 86 25.28 4.20 5.71
C ILE A 86 26.07 5.37 6.32
N TYR A 87 25.46 6.54 6.51
CA TYR A 87 26.12 7.69 7.13
C TYR A 87 26.64 7.35 8.53
N GLU A 88 25.79 6.83 9.41
CA GLU A 88 26.16 6.45 10.78
C GLU A 88 27.28 5.40 10.84
N SER A 89 27.25 4.39 9.96
CA SER A 89 28.27 3.34 9.93
C SER A 89 29.58 3.85 9.30
N LEU A 90 29.51 4.64 8.24
CA LEU A 90 30.67 5.19 7.55
C LEU A 90 31.39 6.24 8.42
N GLU A 91 30.67 7.00 9.24
CA GLU A 91 31.26 7.95 10.20
C GLU A 91 32.18 7.24 11.20
N LYS A 92 31.79 6.04 11.66
CA LYS A 92 32.61 5.20 12.56
C LYS A 92 33.92 4.71 11.93
N THR A 93 34.01 4.71 10.60
CA THR A 93 35.24 4.35 9.89
C THR A 93 36.22 5.51 9.73
N GLY A 94 35.84 6.72 10.15
CA GLY A 94 36.72 7.90 10.21
C GLY A 94 36.47 8.97 9.15
N PHE A 95 35.49 8.80 8.26
CA PHE A 95 35.07 9.85 7.33
C PHE A 95 34.34 10.97 8.09
N LYS A 96 34.71 12.24 7.82
CA LYS A 96 34.16 13.40 8.54
C LYS A 96 33.45 14.43 7.67
N ARG A 97 33.81 14.52 6.37
CA ARG A 97 33.21 15.49 5.43
C ARG A 97 32.13 14.81 4.60
N MET A 98 31.01 14.49 5.22
CA MET A 98 29.92 13.75 4.59
C MET A 98 28.58 14.44 4.78
N ALA A 99 27.63 14.17 3.88
CA ALA A 99 26.24 14.62 4.02
C ALA A 99 25.24 13.58 3.51
N VAL A 100 24.01 13.63 4.03
CA VAL A 100 22.87 12.84 3.54
C VAL A 100 21.93 13.74 2.75
N HIS A 101 21.45 13.25 1.60
CA HIS A 101 20.58 13.99 0.72
C HIS A 101 19.36 13.17 0.26
N HIS A 102 18.19 13.47 0.81
CA HIS A 102 16.92 12.84 0.39
C HIS A 102 15.72 13.76 0.65
N SER A 103 14.55 13.42 0.12
CA SER A 103 13.37 14.30 0.14
C SER A 103 12.83 14.65 1.54
N SER A 104 13.20 13.91 2.59
CA SER A 104 12.90 14.29 3.98
C SER A 104 13.85 15.35 4.57
N VAL A 105 14.91 15.74 3.86
CA VAL A 105 15.78 16.86 4.24
C VAL A 105 15.18 18.16 3.71
N SER A 106 15.19 19.23 4.53
CA SER A 106 14.62 20.52 4.15
C SER A 106 15.25 21.08 2.88
N HIS A 107 14.51 21.91 2.14
CA HIS A 107 15.00 22.50 0.89
C HIS A 107 16.28 23.31 1.13
N GLU A 108 16.31 24.13 2.18
CA GLU A 108 17.44 24.99 2.53
C GLU A 108 18.69 24.18 2.87
N LEU A 109 18.53 23.06 3.59
CA LEU A 109 19.65 22.19 3.93
C LEU A 109 20.16 21.45 2.68
N ARG A 110 19.27 20.98 1.79
CA ARG A 110 19.65 20.39 0.50
C ARG A 110 20.46 21.36 -0.35
N GLU A 111 19.98 22.59 -0.51
CA GLU A 111 20.67 23.66 -1.25
C GLU A 111 22.05 23.96 -0.64
N SER A 112 22.16 24.02 0.69
CA SER A 112 23.44 24.21 1.36
C SER A 112 24.43 23.05 1.12
N ILE A 113 23.94 21.80 1.08
CA ILE A 113 24.77 20.62 0.78
C ILE A 113 25.27 20.67 -0.67
N GLU A 114 24.40 21.01 -1.62
CA GLU A 114 24.76 21.17 -3.03
C GLU A 114 25.83 22.25 -3.23
N ASP A 115 25.72 23.38 -2.51
CA ASP A 115 26.70 24.46 -2.54
C ASP A 115 28.05 24.05 -1.93
N GLU A 116 28.04 23.39 -0.77
CA GLU A 116 29.27 22.92 -0.11
C GLU A 116 29.98 21.82 -0.92
N MET A 117 29.21 20.99 -1.60
CA MET A 117 29.71 20.00 -2.56
C MET A 117 30.38 20.68 -3.75
N ARG A 118 29.74 21.72 -4.32
CA ARG A 118 30.31 22.52 -5.42
C ARG A 118 31.61 23.24 -5.02
N LYS A 119 31.73 23.66 -3.76
CA LYS A 119 32.95 24.27 -3.19
C LYS A 119 34.05 23.26 -2.86
N GLY A 120 33.79 21.95 -2.93
CA GLY A 120 34.75 20.90 -2.58
C GLY A 120 34.92 20.68 -1.06
N ASN A 121 33.95 21.11 -0.26
CA ASN A 121 33.98 20.97 1.20
C ASN A 121 33.41 19.62 1.69
N ILE A 122 32.78 18.85 0.80
CA ILE A 122 32.20 17.53 1.09
C ILE A 122 32.92 16.46 0.26
N ASP A 123 33.39 15.40 0.93
CA ASP A 123 34.06 14.25 0.30
C ASP A 123 33.07 13.19 -0.18
N VAL A 124 31.96 13.01 0.55
CA VAL A 124 30.98 11.96 0.28
C VAL A 124 29.57 12.48 0.49
N VAL A 125 28.71 12.35 -0.51
CA VAL A 125 27.26 12.59 -0.35
C VAL A 125 26.53 11.28 -0.51
N ILE A 126 25.69 10.93 0.46
CA ILE A 126 24.84 9.74 0.43
C ILE A 126 23.43 10.18 0.06
N ALA A 127 22.95 9.79 -1.11
CA ALA A 127 21.70 10.26 -1.68
C ALA A 127 20.73 9.14 -2.05
N THR A 128 19.45 9.49 -2.06
CA THR A 128 18.42 8.69 -2.75
C THR A 128 18.27 9.20 -4.20
N LYS A 129 17.08 9.11 -4.81
CA LYS A 129 16.82 9.61 -6.18
C LYS A 129 16.97 11.14 -6.34
N THR A 130 17.09 11.89 -5.25
CA THR A 130 17.10 13.36 -5.27
C THR A 130 18.27 14.00 -6.03
N LEU A 131 19.42 13.33 -6.11
CA LEU A 131 20.59 13.79 -6.88
C LEU A 131 20.79 13.02 -8.19
N GLU A 132 19.78 12.23 -8.61
CA GLU A 132 19.82 11.47 -9.86
C GLU A 132 19.63 12.37 -11.09
N LEU A 133 18.87 13.46 -10.94
CA LEU A 133 18.54 14.42 -12.00
C LEU A 133 19.45 15.67 -11.94
N GLY A 134 19.59 16.34 -13.09
CA GLY A 134 20.66 17.27 -13.48
C GLY A 134 20.88 18.54 -12.65
N ILE A 135 21.24 18.38 -11.38
CA ILE A 135 21.76 19.44 -10.51
C ILE A 135 23.28 19.49 -10.70
N ASP A 136 23.81 20.71 -10.84
CA ASP A 136 25.26 20.94 -10.91
C ASP A 136 25.86 20.91 -9.50
N VAL A 137 26.25 19.70 -9.08
CA VAL A 137 26.93 19.42 -7.81
C VAL A 137 28.46 19.46 -7.93
N GLY A 138 28.99 19.94 -9.06
CA GLY A 138 30.44 20.02 -9.32
C GLY A 138 31.09 18.69 -9.70
N CYS A 139 32.41 18.62 -9.49
CA CYS A 139 33.30 17.58 -10.01
C CYS A 139 33.25 16.28 -9.19
N ILE A 140 32.53 15.26 -9.66
CA ILE A 140 32.46 13.93 -9.01
C ILE A 140 33.43 12.95 -9.64
N ASN A 141 34.30 12.37 -8.81
CA ASN A 141 35.30 11.40 -9.25
C ASN A 141 34.70 10.00 -9.44
N LYS A 142 33.74 9.63 -8.59
CA LYS A 142 33.12 8.30 -8.63
C LYS A 142 31.69 8.31 -8.11
N VAL A 143 30.87 7.49 -8.74
CA VAL A 143 29.52 7.19 -8.26
C VAL A 143 29.51 5.76 -7.74
N ILE A 144 28.97 5.56 -6.54
CA ILE A 144 28.81 4.23 -5.95
C ILE A 144 27.33 4.00 -5.67
N MET A 145 26.80 2.85 -6.06
CA MET A 145 25.42 2.45 -5.76
C MET A 145 25.46 1.35 -4.71
N PHE A 146 24.88 1.62 -3.55
CA PHE A 146 24.70 0.64 -2.50
C PHE A 146 23.49 -0.23 -2.85
N ARG A 147 23.77 -1.42 -3.41
CA ARG A 147 22.85 -2.27 -4.17
C ARG A 147 22.51 -1.70 -5.56
N PRO A 148 22.19 -2.55 -6.55
CA PRO A 148 21.83 -2.08 -7.88
C PRO A 148 20.58 -1.18 -7.85
N PRO A 149 20.49 -0.20 -8.78
CA PRO A 149 19.24 0.50 -9.05
C PRO A 149 18.21 -0.47 -9.66
N GLY A 150 16.97 -0.02 -9.83
CA GLY A 150 15.92 -0.84 -10.45
C GLY A 150 15.92 -0.83 -11.97
N GLN A 151 16.43 0.25 -12.58
CA GLN A 151 16.26 0.55 -14.01
C GLN A 151 17.57 0.97 -14.66
N VAL A 152 17.69 0.71 -15.96
CA VAL A 152 18.86 1.07 -16.77
C VAL A 152 18.96 2.59 -16.91
N VAL A 153 17.83 3.28 -17.08
CA VAL A 153 17.79 4.76 -17.08
C VAL A 153 18.38 5.33 -15.79
N SER A 154 18.01 4.79 -14.63
CA SER A 154 18.58 5.20 -13.33
C SER A 154 20.07 4.87 -13.22
N LEU A 155 20.50 3.70 -13.68
CA LEU A 155 21.93 3.34 -13.72
C LEU A 155 22.75 4.38 -14.48
N LEU A 156 22.28 4.73 -15.68
CA LEU A 156 22.94 5.69 -16.57
C LEU A 156 22.93 7.11 -16.02
N GLN A 157 21.80 7.58 -15.48
CA GLN A 157 21.68 8.92 -14.90
C GLN A 157 22.61 9.09 -13.68
N ARG A 158 22.65 8.09 -12.80
CA ARG A 158 23.52 8.08 -11.62
C ARG A 158 24.99 8.09 -12.01
N VAL A 159 25.44 7.18 -12.86
CA VAL A 159 26.86 7.10 -13.26
C VAL A 159 27.27 8.28 -14.13
N GLY A 160 26.36 8.84 -14.93
CA GLY A 160 26.61 10.07 -15.68
C GLY A 160 26.87 11.30 -14.80
N ARG A 161 26.75 11.21 -13.46
CA ARG A 161 27.21 12.24 -12.53
C ARG A 161 28.73 12.25 -12.34
N SER A 162 29.46 11.18 -12.66
CA SER A 162 30.93 11.14 -12.56
C SER A 162 31.65 11.54 -13.85
N GLY A 163 32.89 12.00 -13.71
CA GLY A 163 33.74 12.50 -14.79
C GLY A 163 33.45 13.96 -15.12
N HIS A 164 34.49 14.77 -15.27
CA HIS A 164 34.42 16.23 -15.32
C HIS A 164 34.34 16.80 -16.74
N SER A 165 34.84 16.07 -17.75
CA SER A 165 34.88 16.51 -19.15
C SER A 165 34.18 15.52 -20.10
N VAL A 166 33.82 15.97 -21.30
CA VAL A 166 33.18 15.13 -22.34
C VAL A 166 34.02 13.89 -22.69
N ASP A 167 35.35 14.00 -22.57
CA ASP A 167 36.32 12.95 -22.90
C ASP A 167 36.72 12.07 -21.70
N GLU A 168 36.20 12.32 -20.50
CA GLU A 168 36.51 11.50 -19.31
C GLU A 168 35.54 10.34 -19.13
N VAL A 169 36.09 9.19 -18.71
CA VAL A 169 35.31 7.99 -18.39
C VAL A 169 34.50 8.19 -17.11
N SER A 170 33.18 8.05 -17.18
CA SER A 170 32.33 8.01 -15.99
C SER A 170 32.50 6.66 -15.27
N LYS A 171 33.05 6.71 -14.06
CA LYS A 171 33.25 5.52 -13.20
C LYS A 171 32.04 5.31 -12.29
N GLY A 172 31.51 4.09 -12.30
CA GLY A 172 30.45 3.62 -11.42
C GLY A 172 30.86 2.36 -10.66
N ALA A 173 30.50 2.23 -9.39
CA ALA A 173 30.62 0.97 -8.66
C ALA A 173 29.27 0.56 -8.07
N ILE A 174 29.00 -0.74 -7.98
CA ILE A 174 27.82 -1.29 -7.30
C ILE A 174 28.28 -2.19 -6.16
N ILE A 175 27.89 -1.86 -4.93
CA ILE A 175 28.10 -2.72 -3.76
C ILE A 175 26.95 -3.74 -3.73
N ALA A 176 27.24 -4.99 -4.04
CA ALA A 176 26.29 -6.09 -4.03
C ALA A 176 26.33 -6.83 -2.69
N LEU A 177 25.16 -7.00 -2.06
CA LEU A 177 25.08 -7.66 -0.75
C LEU A 177 24.92 -9.18 -0.85
N ASP A 178 24.56 -9.68 -2.03
CA ASP A 178 24.38 -11.11 -2.31
C ASP A 178 24.51 -11.38 -3.82
N ASN A 179 24.49 -12.66 -4.19
CA ASN A 179 24.55 -13.11 -5.59
C ASN A 179 23.40 -12.59 -6.45
N MET A 180 22.21 -12.35 -5.89
CA MET A 180 21.10 -11.78 -6.64
C MET A 180 21.40 -10.33 -7.04
N ASP A 181 21.95 -9.53 -6.12
CA ASP A 181 22.39 -8.17 -6.42
C ASP A 181 23.51 -8.15 -7.48
N ILE A 182 24.45 -9.10 -7.47
CA ILE A 182 25.50 -9.23 -8.51
C ILE A 182 24.86 -9.45 -9.88
N LEU A 183 23.95 -10.41 -10.00
CA LEU A 183 23.32 -10.75 -11.27
C LEU A 183 22.34 -9.67 -11.77
N VAL A 184 21.63 -8.99 -10.86
CA VAL A 184 20.81 -7.82 -11.21
C VAL A 184 21.70 -6.69 -11.76
N SER A 185 22.84 -6.45 -11.12
CA SER A 185 23.82 -5.44 -11.57
C SER A 185 24.32 -5.74 -12.97
N ALA A 186 24.71 -6.99 -13.21
CA ALA A 186 25.16 -7.46 -14.51
C ALA A 186 24.05 -7.37 -15.58
N SER A 187 22.80 -7.69 -15.21
CA SER A 187 21.65 -7.57 -16.13
C SER A 187 21.42 -6.13 -16.58
N LEU A 188 21.48 -5.16 -15.66
CA LEU A 188 21.35 -3.73 -15.97
C LEU A 188 22.50 -3.24 -16.87
N ILE A 189 23.74 -3.63 -16.56
CA ILE A 189 24.92 -3.22 -17.32
C ILE A 189 24.90 -3.84 -18.72
N SER A 190 24.49 -5.10 -18.87
CA SER A 190 24.30 -5.75 -20.17
C SER A 190 23.24 -5.04 -21.01
N LEU A 191 22.07 -4.74 -20.44
CA LEU A 191 21.02 -4.00 -21.14
C LEU A 191 21.52 -2.61 -21.58
N LEU A 192 22.25 -1.92 -20.72
CA LEU A 192 22.86 -0.63 -21.06
C LEU A 192 23.86 -0.77 -22.23
N ALA A 193 24.71 -1.79 -22.19
CA ALA A 193 25.68 -2.07 -23.25
C ALA A 193 25.00 -2.41 -24.58
N ASP A 194 23.85 -3.07 -24.53
CA ASP A 194 22.98 -3.37 -25.68
C ASP A 194 22.18 -2.14 -26.17
N GLY A 195 22.34 -0.97 -25.51
CA GLY A 195 21.65 0.27 -25.85
C GLY A 195 20.19 0.33 -25.42
N TYR A 196 19.75 -0.58 -24.55
CA TYR A 196 18.39 -0.60 -24.02
C TYR A 196 18.22 0.47 -22.93
N LEU A 197 17.11 1.21 -23.01
CA LEU A 197 16.62 2.10 -21.96
C LEU A 197 15.11 1.87 -21.82
N GLU A 198 14.61 1.88 -20.58
CA GLU A 198 13.19 1.76 -20.32
C GLU A 198 12.40 2.85 -21.05
N LYS A 199 11.25 2.46 -21.64
CA LYS A 199 10.35 3.40 -22.31
C LYS A 199 9.60 4.21 -21.25
N PRO A 200 9.41 5.53 -21.47
CA PRO A 200 8.62 6.34 -20.56
C PRO A 200 7.16 5.90 -20.56
N TYR A 201 6.67 5.65 -19.36
CA TYR A 201 5.25 5.46 -19.09
C TYR A 201 4.55 6.82 -19.12
N MET A 202 3.44 6.91 -19.85
CA MET A 202 2.68 8.16 -20.04
C MET A 202 1.21 7.82 -19.89
N ILE A 203 0.57 8.37 -18.85
CA ILE A 203 -0.85 8.17 -18.58
C ILE A 203 -1.68 8.89 -19.63
N GLU A 204 -2.64 8.19 -20.23
CA GLU A 204 -3.64 8.82 -21.11
C GLU A 204 -4.86 9.29 -20.30
N ASN A 205 -5.44 10.42 -20.74
CA ASN A 205 -6.62 11.03 -20.13
C ASN A 205 -6.61 11.06 -18.58
N PRO A 206 -5.55 11.53 -17.89
CA PRO A 206 -5.56 11.61 -16.42
C PRO A 206 -6.64 12.58 -15.95
N LEU A 207 -7.74 12.04 -15.39
CA LEU A 207 -8.95 12.83 -15.15
C LEU A 207 -8.82 13.78 -13.95
N ASP A 208 -7.93 13.46 -13.02
CA ASP A 208 -7.57 14.35 -11.91
C ASP A 208 -6.80 15.58 -12.39
N VAL A 209 -5.89 15.41 -13.36
CA VAL A 209 -5.22 16.51 -14.06
C VAL A 209 -6.23 17.31 -14.88
N LEU A 210 -7.14 16.64 -15.60
CA LEU A 210 -8.23 17.29 -16.32
C LEU A 210 -9.07 18.19 -15.41
N ALA A 211 -9.47 17.69 -14.23
CA ALA A 211 -10.27 18.46 -13.28
C ALA A 211 -9.54 19.74 -12.82
N ARG A 212 -8.24 19.66 -12.53
CA ARG A 212 -7.45 20.85 -12.15
C ARG A 212 -7.23 21.81 -13.32
N GLU A 213 -7.01 21.31 -14.53
CA GLU A 213 -6.92 22.14 -15.75
C GLU A 213 -8.22 22.90 -16.01
N ILE A 214 -9.39 22.27 -15.82
CA ILE A 214 -10.70 22.94 -15.90
C ILE A 214 -10.79 24.07 -14.88
N VAL A 215 -10.44 23.83 -13.62
CA VAL A 215 -10.40 24.88 -12.59
C VAL A 215 -9.43 25.99 -12.96
N GLY A 216 -8.24 25.65 -13.49
CA GLY A 216 -7.26 26.61 -13.98
C GLY A 216 -7.81 27.54 -15.06
N TRP A 217 -8.62 27.01 -15.98
CA TRP A 217 -9.35 27.82 -16.98
C TRP A 217 -10.35 28.77 -16.34
N VAL A 218 -11.11 28.30 -15.35
CA VAL A 218 -12.12 29.10 -14.67
C VAL A 218 -11.51 30.17 -13.77
N LEU A 219 -10.33 29.93 -13.18
CA LEU A 219 -9.58 30.92 -12.40
C LEU A 219 -9.14 32.14 -13.24
N ARG A 220 -9.06 32.00 -14.56
CA ARG A 220 -8.68 33.10 -15.47
C ARG A 220 -9.79 34.14 -15.66
N GLY A 221 -11.05 33.79 -15.44
CA GLY A 221 -12.19 34.70 -15.61
C GLY A 221 -13.53 33.99 -15.52
N GLU A 222 -14.61 34.77 -15.31
CA GLU A 222 -15.96 34.22 -15.14
C GLU A 222 -16.58 33.75 -16.48
N ASN A 223 -17.48 32.76 -16.41
CA ASN A 223 -18.32 32.29 -17.52
C ASN A 223 -17.56 31.68 -18.71
N VAL A 224 -16.63 30.75 -18.44
CA VAL A 224 -15.86 30.06 -19.49
C VAL A 224 -16.71 28.99 -20.17
N SER A 225 -16.72 28.96 -21.50
CA SER A 225 -17.46 27.98 -22.31
C SER A 225 -16.85 26.58 -22.23
N LEU A 226 -17.68 25.55 -21.99
CA LEU A 226 -17.26 24.15 -21.95
C LEU A 226 -16.66 23.69 -23.28
N ASP A 227 -17.26 24.06 -24.42
CA ASP A 227 -16.71 23.78 -25.76
C ASP A 227 -15.29 24.34 -25.94
N THR A 228 -15.05 25.53 -25.39
CA THR A 228 -13.74 26.18 -25.48
C THR A 228 -12.71 25.41 -24.67
N ILE A 229 -13.05 25.04 -23.43
CA ILE A 229 -12.18 24.24 -22.56
C ILE A 229 -11.87 22.90 -23.22
N TYR A 230 -12.89 22.15 -23.62
CA TYR A 230 -12.75 20.84 -24.26
C TYR A 230 -11.85 20.90 -25.50
N ARG A 231 -12.11 21.84 -26.41
CA ARG A 231 -11.32 22.02 -27.63
C ARG A 231 -9.85 22.34 -27.34
N VAL A 232 -9.57 23.14 -26.31
CA VAL A 232 -8.19 23.49 -25.95
C VAL A 232 -7.50 22.32 -25.27
N ILE A 233 -8.15 21.64 -24.34
CA ILE A 233 -7.58 20.49 -23.62
C ILE A 233 -7.18 19.37 -24.57
N ARG A 234 -8.02 19.04 -25.56
CA ARG A 234 -7.71 18.02 -26.59
C ARG A 234 -6.48 18.33 -27.45
N ARG A 235 -5.97 19.56 -27.41
CA ARG A 235 -4.71 19.93 -28.09
C ARG A 235 -3.48 19.44 -27.35
N ALA A 236 -3.60 19.06 -26.08
CA ALA A 236 -2.53 18.40 -25.35
C ALA A 236 -2.53 16.90 -25.67
N TYR A 237 -1.34 16.32 -25.85
CA TYR A 237 -1.22 14.91 -26.23
C TYR A 237 -1.90 13.92 -25.26
N PRO A 238 -1.84 14.10 -23.91
CA PRO A 238 -2.53 13.19 -22.98
C PRO A 238 -4.04 13.11 -23.18
N PHE A 239 -4.64 14.20 -23.67
CA PHE A 239 -6.09 14.36 -23.82
C PHE A 239 -6.54 14.32 -25.29
N ARG A 240 -5.67 13.93 -26.23
CA ARG A 240 -6.00 13.91 -27.66
C ARG A 240 -7.19 13.00 -27.99
N ASN A 241 -7.35 11.93 -27.21
CA ASN A 241 -8.42 10.94 -27.28
C ASN A 241 -9.51 11.17 -26.20
N LEU A 242 -9.61 12.37 -25.62
CA LEU A 242 -10.62 12.67 -24.62
C LEU A 242 -12.01 12.76 -25.27
N GLU A 243 -12.90 11.85 -24.92
CA GLU A 243 -14.29 11.86 -25.37
C GLU A 243 -15.11 12.93 -24.63
N TRP A 244 -16.10 13.50 -25.32
CA TRP A 244 -16.98 14.53 -24.73
C TRP A 244 -17.76 13.97 -23.53
N THR A 245 -18.18 12.72 -23.58
CA THR A 245 -18.91 12.05 -22.49
C THR A 245 -18.09 12.02 -21.21
N THR A 246 -16.83 11.57 -21.28
CA THR A 246 -15.91 11.57 -20.13
C THR A 246 -15.62 12.98 -19.62
N PHE A 247 -15.44 13.96 -20.51
CA PHE A 247 -15.30 15.36 -20.12
C PHE A 247 -16.53 15.87 -19.37
N ALA A 248 -17.73 15.61 -19.89
CA ALA A 248 -18.99 16.01 -19.27
C ALA A 248 -19.23 15.31 -17.92
N GLU A 249 -18.83 14.05 -17.77
CA GLU A 249 -18.88 13.32 -16.49
C GLU A 249 -18.00 13.99 -15.42
N VAL A 250 -16.77 14.38 -15.78
CA VAL A 250 -15.87 15.11 -14.87
C VAL A 250 -16.50 16.45 -14.46
N ILE A 251 -17.03 17.22 -15.40
CA ILE A 251 -17.73 18.48 -15.11
C ILE A 251 -18.92 18.24 -14.17
N SER A 252 -19.75 17.24 -14.47
CA SER A 252 -20.91 16.90 -13.65
C SER A 252 -20.51 16.53 -12.22
N GLU A 253 -19.45 15.74 -12.05
CA GLU A 253 -18.92 15.38 -10.73
C GLU A 253 -18.40 16.61 -9.98
N MET A 254 -17.65 17.49 -10.65
CA MET A 254 -17.13 18.71 -10.04
C MET A 254 -18.22 19.73 -9.66
N VAL A 255 -19.30 19.82 -10.45
CA VAL A 255 -20.47 20.64 -10.15
C VAL A 255 -21.25 20.06 -8.97
N LYS A 256 -21.48 18.74 -8.97
CA LYS A 256 -22.12 18.02 -7.86
C LYS A 256 -21.39 18.24 -6.55
N ASN A 257 -20.05 18.24 -6.58
CA ASN A 257 -19.22 18.47 -5.41
C ASN A 257 -18.93 19.96 -5.13
N GLY A 258 -19.56 20.88 -5.87
CA GLY A 258 -19.52 22.32 -5.63
C GLY A 258 -18.16 22.99 -5.87
N ILE A 259 -17.21 22.33 -6.55
CA ILE A 259 -15.99 22.99 -7.06
C ILE A 259 -16.33 23.90 -8.22
N LEU A 260 -17.31 23.51 -9.04
CA LEU A 260 -17.83 24.29 -10.15
C LEU A 260 -19.31 24.59 -9.96
N GLU A 261 -19.79 25.62 -10.65
CA GLU A 261 -21.22 25.92 -10.79
C GLU A 261 -21.50 26.23 -12.26
N TYR A 262 -22.65 25.78 -12.78
CA TYR A 262 -23.15 26.26 -14.07
C TYR A 262 -23.59 27.72 -13.94
N SER A 263 -23.15 28.54 -14.89
CA SER A 263 -23.49 29.98 -14.99
C SER A 263 -24.24 30.29 -16.29
N GLY A 264 -24.86 29.25 -16.87
CA GLY A 264 -25.52 29.25 -18.17
C GLY A 264 -25.64 27.82 -18.70
N SER A 265 -26.16 27.65 -19.92
CA SER A 265 -26.32 26.32 -20.54
C SER A 265 -25.00 25.67 -20.97
N ASN A 266 -23.95 26.47 -21.15
CA ASN A 266 -22.66 26.01 -21.67
C ASN A 266 -21.46 26.69 -20.98
N THR A 267 -21.68 27.36 -19.85
CA THR A 267 -20.67 28.12 -19.14
C THR A 267 -20.59 27.69 -17.69
N ILE A 268 -19.37 27.70 -17.16
CA ILE A 268 -19.08 27.34 -15.76
C ILE A 268 -18.32 28.45 -15.05
N ARG A 269 -18.44 28.49 -13.73
CA ARG A 269 -17.69 29.35 -12.81
C ARG A 269 -17.25 28.56 -11.58
N LEU A 270 -16.41 29.15 -10.73
CA LEU A 270 -16.01 28.50 -9.47
C LEU A 270 -17.19 28.42 -8.53
N GLY A 271 -17.37 27.23 -7.96
CA GLY A 271 -18.33 27.00 -6.88
C GLY A 271 -17.71 27.29 -5.51
N LYS A 272 -18.58 27.46 -4.52
CA LYS A 272 -18.15 27.80 -3.14
C LYS A 272 -17.22 26.78 -2.51
N ASN A 273 -17.37 25.49 -2.85
CA ASN A 273 -16.59 24.43 -2.22
C ASN A 273 -15.11 24.46 -2.63
N PHE A 274 -14.78 25.09 -3.77
CA PHE A 274 -13.38 25.31 -4.16
C PHE A 274 -12.58 26.00 -3.05
N PHE A 275 -13.12 27.07 -2.46
CA PHE A 275 -12.46 27.85 -1.40
C PHE A 275 -12.56 27.21 0.00
N ASN A 276 -13.36 26.14 0.15
CA ASN A 276 -13.34 25.32 1.36
C ASN A 276 -12.16 24.35 1.35
N ILE A 277 -11.82 23.84 0.16
CA ILE A 277 -10.72 22.90 -0.04
C ILE A 277 -9.40 23.64 -0.19
N TRP A 278 -9.30 24.58 -1.12
CA TRP A 278 -8.06 25.24 -1.49
C TRP A 278 -7.97 26.62 -0.83
N ARG A 279 -7.16 26.73 0.22
CA ARG A 279 -7.12 27.90 1.10
C ARG A 279 -5.73 28.53 1.16
N PHE A 280 -5.69 29.82 1.46
CA PHE A 280 -4.44 30.52 1.77
C PHE A 280 -4.04 30.39 3.26
N ASP A 281 -4.86 29.70 4.06
CA ASP A 281 -4.58 29.32 5.45
C ASP A 281 -4.87 27.83 5.71
N GLN A 282 -4.04 27.16 6.53
CA GLN A 282 -4.20 25.75 6.89
C GLN A 282 -4.96 25.57 8.23
N LYS A 283 -6.03 26.34 8.44
CA LYS A 283 -6.75 26.30 9.73
C LYS A 283 -7.56 25.03 9.94
N TRP A 284 -7.98 24.35 8.88
CA TRP A 284 -8.83 23.17 8.95
C TRP A 284 -8.10 21.92 8.43
N ARG A 285 -8.17 20.81 9.18
CA ARG A 285 -7.47 19.55 8.88
C ARG A 285 -7.83 18.96 7.50
N SER A 286 -9.04 19.23 7.00
CA SER A 286 -9.51 18.75 5.68
C SER A 286 -9.23 19.71 4.52
N SER A 287 -8.70 20.90 4.80
CA SER A 287 -8.32 21.88 3.77
C SER A 287 -6.87 21.68 3.31
N ARG A 288 -6.55 22.23 2.14
CA ARG A 288 -5.26 22.16 1.46
C ARG A 288 -4.74 23.57 1.22
N MET A 289 -3.42 23.77 1.25
CA MET A 289 -2.85 25.04 0.81
C MET A 289 -3.16 25.26 -0.66
N PHE A 290 -3.47 26.49 -1.04
CA PHE A 290 -3.72 26.85 -2.44
C PHE A 290 -2.50 26.56 -3.33
N THR A 291 -1.28 26.64 -2.78
CA THR A 291 -0.06 26.24 -3.49
C THR A 291 -0.04 24.75 -3.84
N GLU A 292 -0.70 23.88 -3.05
CA GLU A 292 -0.83 22.45 -3.34
C GLU A 292 -1.70 22.17 -4.58
N PHE A 293 -2.54 23.12 -5.01
CA PHE A 293 -3.36 22.96 -6.21
C PHE A 293 -2.50 22.74 -7.47
N PHE A 294 -1.34 23.39 -7.53
CA PHE A 294 -0.44 23.35 -8.69
C PHE A 294 0.58 22.20 -8.66
N THR A 295 0.62 21.40 -7.58
CA THR A 295 1.50 20.22 -7.50
C THR A 295 0.72 18.92 -7.66
N PHE A 296 1.17 18.08 -8.59
CA PHE A 296 0.66 16.72 -8.76
C PHE A 296 1.59 15.67 -8.13
N ILE A 297 2.65 16.12 -7.46
CA ILE A 297 3.56 15.23 -6.73
C ILE A 297 2.90 14.91 -5.39
N SER A 298 2.61 13.63 -5.17
CA SER A 298 2.10 13.15 -3.88
C SER A 298 3.21 13.15 -2.84
N GLU A 299 2.86 13.58 -1.62
CA GLU A 299 3.74 13.40 -0.46
C GLU A 299 3.55 12.00 0.11
N SER A 300 4.66 11.27 0.32
CA SER A 300 4.64 9.98 1.02
C SER A 300 4.16 10.22 2.45
N THR A 301 3.01 9.67 2.83
CA THR A 301 2.52 9.81 4.20
C THR A 301 3.25 8.82 5.11
N MET A 302 3.58 9.27 6.32
CA MET A 302 4.37 8.48 7.28
C MET A 302 3.53 8.25 8.53
N PHE A 303 3.58 7.05 9.09
CA PHE A 303 3.09 6.75 10.41
C PHE A 303 4.13 7.13 11.47
N ALA A 304 3.75 7.95 12.44
CA ALA A 304 4.53 8.19 13.64
C ALA A 304 4.44 6.98 14.56
N VAL A 305 5.58 6.36 14.87
CA VAL A 305 5.66 5.24 15.81
C VAL A 305 5.91 5.77 17.20
N ARG A 306 5.02 5.46 18.14
CA ARG A 306 4.96 6.04 19.47
C ARG A 306 5.00 4.98 20.56
N SER A 307 5.83 5.20 21.57
CA SER A 307 5.81 4.45 22.83
C SER A 307 5.35 5.39 23.94
N GLY A 308 4.14 5.21 24.45
CA GLY A 308 3.52 6.16 25.40
C GLY A 308 3.25 7.50 24.72
N ASP A 309 3.91 8.57 25.15
CA ASP A 309 3.83 9.90 24.53
C ASP A 309 5.04 10.24 23.64
N LYS A 310 6.05 9.35 23.59
CA LYS A 310 7.30 9.61 22.86
C LYS A 310 7.28 8.97 21.47
N ILE A 311 7.55 9.77 20.43
CA ILE A 311 7.81 9.26 19.08
C ILE A 311 9.19 8.58 19.06
N VAL A 312 9.22 7.31 18.66
CA VAL A 312 10.44 6.49 18.57
C VAL A 312 10.92 6.32 17.13
N GLY A 313 10.09 6.64 16.14
CA GLY A 313 10.47 6.67 14.73
C GLY A 313 9.28 6.88 13.81
N TYR A 314 9.50 6.71 12.50
CA TYR A 314 8.47 6.85 11.48
C TYR A 314 8.55 5.68 10.49
N LEU A 315 7.39 5.28 9.94
CA LEU A 315 7.27 4.23 8.93
C LEU A 315 6.42 4.69 7.75
N ASP A 316 6.79 4.24 6.56
CA ASP A 316 6.07 4.52 5.33
C ASP A 316 4.68 3.85 5.32
N ASP A 317 3.67 4.56 4.86
CA ASP A 317 2.28 4.09 4.86
C ASP A 317 2.08 2.79 4.09
N GLN A 318 2.69 2.63 2.92
CA GLN A 318 2.62 1.41 2.11
C GLN A 318 3.20 0.21 2.88
N TYR A 319 4.33 0.40 3.58
CA TYR A 319 4.89 -0.65 4.42
C TYR A 319 3.93 -1.06 5.53
N VAL A 320 3.37 -0.08 6.25
CA VAL A 320 2.41 -0.32 7.32
C VAL A 320 1.20 -1.10 6.80
N PHE A 321 0.59 -0.62 5.71
CA PHE A 321 -0.62 -1.22 5.18
C PHE A 321 -0.40 -2.59 4.52
N ARG A 322 0.74 -2.82 3.87
CA ARG A 322 1.00 -4.09 3.17
C ARG A 322 1.50 -5.18 4.10
N ILE A 323 2.32 -4.80 5.09
CA ILE A 323 3.15 -5.76 5.83
C ILE A 323 2.78 -5.82 7.30
N LEU A 324 2.53 -4.70 7.98
CA LEU A 324 2.42 -4.69 9.45
C LEU A 324 1.03 -5.06 9.97
N ARG A 325 0.97 -5.74 11.10
CA ARG A 325 -0.25 -6.05 11.86
C ARG A 325 -0.04 -5.74 13.34
N VAL A 326 -1.13 -5.57 14.07
CA VAL A 326 -1.09 -5.56 15.54
C VAL A 326 -0.52 -6.90 16.01
N GLY A 327 0.37 -6.86 17.00
CA GLY A 327 1.11 -8.02 17.51
C GLY A 327 2.49 -8.22 16.87
N ASP A 328 2.72 -7.72 15.65
CA ASP A 328 4.03 -7.83 14.99
C ASP A 328 5.13 -7.13 15.80
N VAL A 329 6.36 -7.64 15.68
CA VAL A 329 7.55 -7.03 16.28
C VAL A 329 8.41 -6.36 15.21
N ILE A 330 8.80 -5.11 15.44
CA ILE A 330 9.64 -4.30 14.55
C ILE A 330 10.86 -3.73 15.30
N ARG A 331 11.95 -3.41 14.58
CA ARG A 331 13.19 -2.90 15.19
C ARG A 331 13.49 -1.43 14.91
N ILE A 332 13.08 -0.51 15.75
CA ILE A 332 13.34 0.92 15.56
C ILE A 332 14.45 1.41 16.49
N GLY A 333 15.48 2.03 15.91
CA GLY A 333 16.60 2.59 16.68
C GLY A 333 17.40 1.52 17.45
N GLY A 334 17.55 0.33 16.85
CA GLY A 334 18.25 -0.81 17.47
C GLY A 334 17.46 -1.56 18.56
N ARG A 335 16.28 -1.08 18.95
CA ARG A 335 15.40 -1.70 19.95
C ARG A 335 14.22 -2.41 19.29
N LEU A 336 13.73 -3.47 19.93
CA LEU A 336 12.56 -4.21 19.48
C LEU A 336 11.30 -3.64 20.12
N TRP A 337 10.25 -3.54 19.30
CA TRP A 337 8.98 -2.92 19.64
C TRP A 337 7.85 -3.82 19.13
N ARG A 338 6.92 -4.19 20.00
CA ARG A 338 5.69 -4.88 19.62
C ARG A 338 4.61 -3.85 19.27
N ILE A 339 3.96 -4.01 18.13
CA ILE A 339 2.85 -3.15 17.71
C ILE A 339 1.63 -3.47 18.55
N SER A 340 1.13 -2.49 19.30
CA SER A 340 -0.10 -2.61 20.07
C SER A 340 -1.30 -2.00 19.35
N ARG A 341 -1.11 -0.97 18.51
CA ARG A 341 -2.20 -0.37 17.73
C ARG A 341 -1.69 0.29 16.47
N ILE A 342 -2.48 0.23 15.39
CA ILE A 342 -2.28 1.03 14.18
C ILE A 342 -3.52 1.94 14.04
N ASP A 343 -3.32 3.25 14.17
CA ASP A 343 -4.34 4.29 14.00
C ASP A 343 -4.14 4.95 12.63
N GLU A 344 -4.91 4.51 11.64
CA GLU A 344 -4.82 4.98 10.26
C GLU A 344 -5.25 6.43 10.07
N ASP A 345 -6.25 6.88 10.83
CA ASP A 345 -6.83 8.21 10.67
C ASP A 345 -5.86 9.29 11.14
N ASN A 346 -5.11 8.99 12.20
CA ASN A 346 -4.10 9.88 12.76
C ASN A 346 -2.67 9.55 12.30
N MET A 347 -2.48 8.49 11.51
CA MET A 347 -1.17 8.02 11.05
C MET A 347 -0.22 7.75 12.24
N ILE A 348 -0.71 7.04 13.27
CA ILE A 348 0.06 6.71 14.48
C ILE A 348 0.13 5.19 14.66
N ILE A 349 1.28 4.68 15.05
CA ILE A 349 1.46 3.29 15.50
C ILE A 349 1.88 3.33 16.95
N ASP A 350 1.05 2.78 17.84
CA ASP A 350 1.44 2.62 19.23
C ASP A 350 2.21 1.30 19.40
N VAL A 351 3.32 1.37 20.13
CA VAL A 351 4.20 0.23 20.38
C VAL A 351 4.58 0.10 21.86
N SER A 352 4.93 -1.11 22.28
CA SER A 352 5.52 -1.42 23.58
C SER A 352 6.89 -2.10 23.41
N PRO A 353 7.88 -1.85 24.28
CA PRO A 353 9.15 -2.57 24.26
C PRO A 353 8.94 -4.10 24.37
N THR A 354 9.82 -4.88 23.73
CA THR A 354 9.84 -6.35 23.84
C THR A 354 11.26 -6.87 23.59
N ASP A 355 11.59 -8.07 24.08
CA ASP A 355 12.84 -8.77 23.79
C ASP A 355 12.64 -9.94 22.81
N GLU A 356 11.41 -10.18 22.36
CA GLU A 356 11.08 -11.27 21.45
C GLU A 356 11.53 -10.95 20.02
N SER A 357 12.41 -11.78 19.47
CA SER A 357 12.98 -11.57 18.13
C SER A 357 12.56 -12.62 17.08
N ASN A 358 11.96 -13.74 17.50
CA ASN A 358 11.65 -14.87 16.62
C ASN A 358 10.61 -14.56 15.53
N SER A 359 9.83 -13.48 15.70
CA SER A 359 8.81 -13.02 14.75
C SER A 359 9.06 -11.59 14.28
N MET A 360 10.32 -11.14 14.31
CA MET A 360 10.67 -9.78 13.91
C MET A 360 10.42 -9.59 12.41
N ILE A 361 9.56 -8.63 12.07
CA ILE A 361 9.36 -8.19 10.70
C ILE A 361 10.54 -7.29 10.31
N PRO A 362 11.33 -7.64 9.27
CA PRO A 362 12.42 -6.81 8.81
C PRO A 362 11.92 -5.45 8.39
N LEU A 363 12.52 -4.39 8.93
CA LEU A 363 12.15 -3.05 8.55
C LEU A 363 12.49 -2.79 7.09
N TRP A 364 11.43 -2.61 6.32
CA TRP A 364 11.48 -2.08 4.98
C TRP A 364 10.93 -0.65 5.04
N ARG A 365 11.78 0.33 4.81
CA ARG A 365 11.38 1.75 4.87
C ARG A 365 11.57 2.36 3.48
N GLY A 366 10.47 2.51 2.75
CA GLY A 366 10.40 3.22 1.48
C GLY A 366 10.39 2.32 0.24
N GLU A 367 10.01 2.91 -0.90
CA GLU A 367 9.97 2.25 -2.20
C GLU A 367 11.34 1.68 -2.58
N SER A 368 11.46 0.35 -2.65
CA SER A 368 12.49 -0.29 -3.48
C SER A 368 12.35 0.28 -4.89
N PRO A 369 13.46 0.64 -5.57
CA PRO A 369 13.36 1.07 -6.95
C PRO A 369 12.72 -0.05 -7.77
N THR A 370 11.65 0.31 -8.49
CA THR A 370 10.93 -0.61 -9.39
C THR A 370 11.91 -1.20 -10.39
N ARG A 371 12.03 -2.53 -10.39
CA ARG A 371 12.80 -3.27 -11.37
C ARG A 371 11.96 -3.54 -12.61
N SER A 372 12.50 -3.11 -13.75
CA SER A 372 11.83 -3.30 -15.02
C SER A 372 11.77 -4.79 -15.39
N ARG A 373 10.73 -5.20 -16.09
CA ARG A 373 10.60 -6.57 -16.60
C ARG A 373 11.79 -7.00 -17.46
N ALA A 374 12.35 -6.09 -18.25
CA ALA A 374 13.52 -6.38 -19.08
C ALA A 374 14.74 -6.83 -18.25
N VAL A 375 14.92 -6.28 -17.04
CA VAL A 375 15.99 -6.71 -16.12
C VAL A 375 15.75 -8.14 -15.64
N ALA A 376 14.50 -8.48 -15.31
CA ALA A 376 14.14 -9.84 -14.91
C ALA A 376 14.34 -10.85 -16.05
N GLU A 377 13.99 -10.46 -17.28
CA GLU A 377 14.23 -11.27 -18.47
C GLU A 377 15.72 -11.49 -18.72
N LYS A 378 16.53 -10.42 -18.67
CA LYS A 378 17.98 -10.52 -18.88
C LYS A 378 18.65 -11.37 -17.80
N PHE A 379 18.18 -11.29 -16.56
CA PHE A 379 18.64 -12.14 -15.46
C PHE A 379 18.47 -13.63 -15.78
N TYR A 380 17.27 -14.04 -16.23
CA TYR A 380 16.99 -15.43 -16.59
C TYR A 380 17.67 -15.87 -17.91
N GLU A 381 17.81 -14.96 -18.88
CA GLU A 381 18.58 -15.17 -20.09
C GLU A 381 20.05 -15.49 -19.76
N MET A 382 20.67 -14.72 -18.85
CA MET A 382 22.05 -14.95 -18.41
C MET A 382 22.22 -16.29 -17.67
N LEU A 383 21.25 -16.70 -16.85
CA LEU A 383 21.27 -18.03 -16.24
C LEU A 383 21.23 -19.15 -17.30
N SER A 384 20.51 -18.93 -18.40
CA SER A 384 20.34 -19.91 -19.47
C SER A 384 21.54 -19.99 -20.39
N ASN A 385 22.05 -18.83 -20.82
CA ASN A 385 23.01 -18.70 -21.91
C ASN A 385 24.43 -18.37 -21.45
N GLY A 386 24.62 -18.05 -20.16
CA GLY A 386 25.86 -17.51 -19.61
C GLY A 386 25.93 -15.98 -19.70
N PHE A 387 27.05 -15.42 -19.24
CA PHE A 387 27.31 -13.99 -19.29
C PHE A 387 28.31 -13.66 -20.40
N ASN A 388 27.94 -12.76 -21.30
CA ASN A 388 28.83 -12.19 -22.29
C ASN A 388 28.48 -10.71 -22.46
N ILE A 389 29.49 -9.86 -22.48
CA ILE A 389 29.34 -8.42 -22.66
C ILE A 389 30.31 -7.94 -23.73
N ASN A 390 29.78 -7.32 -24.78
CA ASN A 390 30.54 -7.03 -26.00
C ASN A 390 31.51 -5.84 -25.88
N ASN A 391 31.54 -5.15 -24.73
CA ASN A 391 32.31 -3.93 -24.50
C ASN A 391 33.08 -3.99 -23.17
N ASN A 392 34.17 -3.23 -23.04
CA ASN A 392 34.96 -3.08 -21.80
C ASN A 392 34.25 -2.21 -20.72
N ILE A 393 32.92 -2.18 -20.72
CA ILE A 393 32.09 -1.39 -19.79
C ILE A 393 32.12 -1.96 -18.37
N LEU A 394 32.50 -3.22 -18.20
CA LEU A 394 32.61 -3.90 -16.90
C LEU A 394 34.04 -4.42 -16.70
N ASP A 395 34.60 -4.21 -15.51
CA ASP A 395 35.96 -4.68 -15.23
C ASP A 395 36.07 -6.22 -15.13
N LYS A 396 37.28 -6.75 -15.37
CA LYS A 396 37.54 -8.20 -15.41
C LYS A 396 37.28 -8.92 -14.09
N GLY A 397 37.46 -8.27 -12.95
CA GLY A 397 37.17 -8.84 -11.63
C GLY A 397 35.67 -9.04 -11.46
N SER A 398 34.89 -8.05 -11.86
CA SER A 398 33.43 -8.12 -11.87
C SER A 398 32.88 -9.19 -12.80
N VAL A 399 33.46 -9.39 -13.99
CA VAL A 399 33.07 -10.48 -14.90
C VAL A 399 33.18 -11.84 -14.20
N LYS A 400 34.31 -12.09 -13.51
CA LYS A 400 34.51 -13.36 -12.76
C LYS A 400 33.53 -13.52 -11.61
N LEU A 401 33.21 -12.43 -10.90
CA LEU A 401 32.20 -12.44 -9.83
C LEU A 401 30.82 -12.83 -10.40
N VAL A 402 30.44 -12.27 -11.56
CA VAL A 402 29.18 -12.59 -12.23
C VAL A 402 29.14 -14.05 -12.69
N GLU A 403 30.20 -14.55 -13.30
CA GLU A 403 30.30 -15.96 -13.71
C GLU A 403 30.15 -16.92 -12.52
N GLY A 404 30.79 -16.61 -11.38
CA GLY A 404 30.66 -17.39 -10.15
C GLY A 404 29.24 -17.39 -9.60
N ALA A 405 28.61 -16.21 -9.50
CA ALA A 405 27.22 -16.09 -9.03
C ALA A 405 26.23 -16.80 -9.97
N LEU A 406 26.46 -16.74 -11.29
CA LEU A 406 25.66 -17.47 -12.27
C LEU A 406 25.76 -18.97 -12.07
N GLU A 407 26.98 -19.50 -11.94
CA GLU A 407 27.19 -20.94 -11.79
C GLU A 407 26.54 -21.46 -10.50
N GLU A 408 26.63 -20.72 -9.40
CA GLU A 408 26.00 -21.11 -8.14
C GLU A 408 24.47 -21.28 -8.30
N ILE A 409 23.79 -20.29 -8.89
CA ILE A 409 22.33 -20.36 -9.08
C ILE A 409 21.96 -21.38 -10.16
N ARG A 410 22.67 -21.38 -11.28
CA ARG A 410 22.43 -22.28 -12.42
C ARG A 410 22.61 -23.74 -12.05
N SER A 411 23.59 -24.06 -11.19
CA SER A 411 23.88 -25.42 -10.76
C SER A 411 22.66 -26.10 -10.13
N TRP A 412 21.79 -25.36 -9.42
CA TRP A 412 20.55 -25.89 -8.85
C TRP A 412 19.59 -26.35 -9.94
N PHE A 413 19.37 -25.55 -10.99
CA PHE A 413 18.49 -25.92 -12.11
C PHE A 413 19.02 -27.14 -12.86
N VAL A 414 20.32 -27.15 -13.18
CA VAL A 414 20.98 -28.24 -13.89
C VAL A 414 20.94 -29.54 -13.09
N LYS A 415 21.34 -29.50 -11.81
CA LYS A 415 21.38 -30.68 -10.93
C LYS A 415 20.01 -31.32 -10.75
N ASN A 416 18.97 -30.50 -10.63
CA ASN A 416 17.60 -30.97 -10.41
C ASN A 416 16.81 -31.19 -11.71
N LYS A 417 17.44 -30.99 -12.89
CA LYS A 417 16.83 -31.13 -14.23
C LYS A 417 15.57 -30.27 -14.39
N ILE A 418 15.60 -29.05 -13.85
CA ILE A 418 14.52 -28.08 -13.91
C ILE A 418 14.85 -27.07 -15.02
N PRO A 419 13.93 -26.75 -15.94
CA PRO A 419 14.17 -25.69 -16.91
C PRO A 419 14.32 -24.34 -16.18
N ILE A 420 15.15 -23.47 -16.73
CA ILE A 420 15.29 -22.10 -16.22
C ILE A 420 14.06 -21.30 -16.69
N PRO A 421 13.40 -20.51 -15.82
CA PRO A 421 12.27 -19.68 -16.20
C PRO A 421 12.59 -18.74 -17.36
N SER A 422 11.59 -18.44 -18.18
CA SER A 422 11.71 -17.62 -19.39
C SER A 422 10.33 -17.06 -19.74
N ARG A 423 10.21 -16.31 -20.85
CA ARG A 423 8.89 -15.79 -21.29
C ARG A 423 7.87 -16.90 -21.58
N ASP A 424 8.34 -18.08 -21.98
CA ASP A 424 7.55 -19.25 -22.34
C ASP A 424 7.58 -20.37 -21.29
N THR A 425 8.26 -20.17 -20.15
CA THR A 425 8.36 -21.17 -19.08
C THR A 425 8.18 -20.56 -17.70
N VAL A 426 7.17 -21.05 -16.97
CA VAL A 426 6.95 -20.81 -15.54
C VAL A 426 7.42 -22.04 -14.76
N VAL A 427 8.12 -21.82 -13.64
CA VAL A 427 8.50 -22.88 -12.71
C VAL A 427 7.75 -22.68 -11.40
N ILE A 428 7.11 -23.73 -10.88
CA ILE A 428 6.42 -23.72 -9.58
C ILE A 428 7.12 -24.66 -8.60
N GLU A 429 7.57 -24.12 -7.47
CA GLU A 429 8.13 -24.85 -6.34
C GLU A 429 7.08 -24.96 -5.21
N ASP A 430 6.69 -26.18 -4.84
CA ASP A 430 5.85 -26.45 -3.66
C ASP A 430 6.74 -26.73 -2.46
N LEU A 431 6.71 -25.82 -1.46
CA LEU A 431 7.55 -25.87 -0.27
C LEU A 431 6.73 -26.16 1.00
N GLY A 432 5.53 -26.73 0.86
CA GLY A 432 4.61 -27.01 1.96
C GLY A 432 3.55 -25.93 2.11
N GLU A 433 3.64 -25.11 3.15
CA GLU A 433 2.67 -24.03 3.42
C GLU A 433 2.85 -22.79 2.52
N GLU A 434 3.90 -22.77 1.70
CA GLU A 434 4.18 -21.67 0.78
C GLU A 434 4.62 -22.26 -0.58
N GLU A 435 3.97 -21.84 -1.67
CA GLU A 435 4.33 -22.21 -3.04
C GLU A 435 4.93 -20.99 -3.76
N VAL A 436 5.98 -21.20 -4.56
CA VAL A 436 6.71 -20.14 -5.27
C VAL A 436 6.60 -20.32 -6.77
N MET A 437 6.15 -19.28 -7.48
CA MET A 437 6.12 -19.18 -8.93
C MET A 437 7.29 -18.32 -9.42
N LEU A 438 8.23 -18.92 -10.14
CA LEU A 438 9.35 -18.24 -10.78
C LEU A 438 9.03 -17.89 -12.23
N TYR A 439 9.19 -16.62 -12.59
CA TYR A 439 8.95 -16.07 -13.92
C TYR A 439 9.55 -14.66 -14.03
N PRO A 440 10.01 -14.20 -15.21
CA PRO A 440 10.45 -12.82 -15.44
C PRO A 440 9.26 -11.84 -15.45
N PHE A 441 8.71 -11.55 -14.27
CA PHE A 441 7.58 -10.63 -14.12
C PHE A 441 8.01 -9.16 -14.26
N GLY A 442 9.12 -8.76 -13.64
CA GLY A 442 9.32 -7.34 -13.28
C GLY A 442 8.42 -6.94 -12.10
N ASP A 443 8.74 -5.85 -11.40
CA ASP A 443 8.04 -5.52 -10.14
C ASP A 443 6.56 -5.18 -10.35
N LYS A 444 6.22 -4.44 -11.41
CA LYS A 444 4.84 -3.97 -11.63
C LYS A 444 3.88 -5.10 -11.98
N MET A 445 4.28 -5.97 -12.92
CA MET A 445 3.48 -7.13 -13.28
C MET A 445 3.40 -8.14 -12.13
N ALA A 446 4.50 -8.32 -11.38
CA ALA A 446 4.50 -9.18 -10.20
C ALA A 446 3.53 -8.66 -9.13
N GLU A 447 3.48 -7.35 -8.92
CA GLU A 447 2.54 -6.72 -7.99
C GLU A 447 1.09 -6.92 -8.41
N ALA A 448 0.77 -6.77 -9.69
CA ALA A 448 -0.57 -7.05 -10.22
C ALA A 448 -0.98 -8.50 -9.97
N VAL A 449 -0.16 -9.47 -10.40
CA VAL A 449 -0.42 -10.90 -10.20
C VAL A 449 -0.51 -11.23 -8.70
N GLY A 450 0.34 -10.60 -7.87
CA GLY A 450 0.29 -10.71 -6.42
C GLY A 450 -1.03 -10.26 -5.81
N TYR A 451 -1.63 -9.15 -6.29
CA TYR A 451 -2.96 -8.72 -5.85
C TYR A 451 -4.04 -9.74 -6.19
N LEU A 452 -4.02 -10.32 -7.39
CA LEU A 452 -4.98 -11.37 -7.79
C LEU A 452 -4.83 -12.61 -6.90
N PHE A 453 -3.60 -13.08 -6.70
CA PHE A 453 -3.32 -14.27 -5.89
C PHE A 453 -3.77 -14.06 -4.45
N LEU A 454 -3.42 -12.91 -3.86
CA LEU A 454 -3.81 -12.57 -2.50
C LEU A 454 -5.34 -12.46 -2.36
N TYR A 455 -6.01 -11.83 -3.32
CA TYR A 455 -7.47 -11.70 -3.31
C TYR A 455 -8.16 -13.06 -3.37
N ILE A 456 -7.80 -13.91 -4.34
CA ILE A 456 -8.41 -15.23 -4.53
C ILE A 456 -8.14 -16.13 -3.32
N ALA A 457 -6.90 -16.17 -2.82
CA ALA A 457 -6.57 -16.93 -1.61
C ALA A 457 -7.37 -16.43 -0.40
N SER A 458 -7.46 -15.11 -0.22
CA SER A 458 -8.18 -14.54 0.93
C SER A 458 -9.68 -14.79 0.88
N LYS A 459 -10.26 -14.88 -0.33
CA LYS A 459 -11.67 -15.23 -0.53
C LYS A 459 -11.97 -16.67 -0.11
N LYS A 460 -11.01 -17.59 -0.24
CA LYS A 460 -11.18 -19.01 0.09
C LYS A 460 -10.89 -19.33 1.55
N GLU A 461 -9.84 -18.76 2.13
CA GLU A 461 -9.37 -19.14 3.49
C GLU A 461 -9.47 -18.02 4.52
N GLY A 462 -9.78 -16.80 4.11
CA GLY A 462 -9.81 -15.64 4.97
C GLY A 462 -8.46 -14.94 5.05
N MET A 463 -8.04 -14.56 6.26
CA MET A 463 -6.99 -13.56 6.45
C MET A 463 -5.60 -14.13 6.69
N ASP A 464 -5.49 -15.43 6.99
CA ASP A 464 -4.21 -16.11 7.20
C ASP A 464 -3.59 -16.57 5.87
N VAL A 465 -3.46 -15.60 4.96
CA VAL A 465 -2.82 -15.78 3.66
C VAL A 465 -1.84 -14.64 3.44
N GLY A 466 -0.87 -14.84 2.56
CA GLY A 466 0.04 -13.78 2.19
C GLY A 466 0.76 -14.07 0.89
N VAL A 467 1.26 -13.03 0.25
CA VAL A 467 2.08 -13.13 -0.97
C VAL A 467 3.41 -12.44 -0.78
N ARG A 468 4.45 -12.94 -1.42
CA ARG A 468 5.70 -12.17 -1.60
C ARG A 468 5.85 -11.87 -3.05
N VAL A 469 6.16 -10.61 -3.35
CA VAL A 469 6.24 -10.10 -4.72
C VAL A 469 7.66 -9.64 -4.96
N THR A 470 8.29 -10.21 -5.98
CA THR A 470 9.62 -9.83 -6.46
C THR A 470 9.61 -9.84 -7.99
N PRO A 471 10.57 -9.23 -8.67
CA PRO A 471 10.55 -9.19 -10.14
C PRO A 471 10.86 -10.56 -10.77
N PHE A 472 11.40 -11.50 -10.00
CA PHE A 472 11.81 -12.84 -10.43
C PHE A 472 10.78 -13.92 -10.09
N GLY A 473 9.79 -13.59 -9.27
CA GLY A 473 8.81 -14.57 -8.84
C GLY A 473 7.94 -14.09 -7.70
N ILE A 474 6.88 -14.85 -7.48
CA ILE A 474 5.83 -14.57 -6.51
C ILE A 474 5.66 -15.81 -5.64
N SER A 475 5.62 -15.64 -4.32
CA SER A 475 5.17 -16.72 -3.43
C SER A 475 3.75 -16.49 -2.95
N ILE A 476 3.03 -17.57 -2.66
CA ILE A 476 1.76 -17.57 -1.95
C ILE A 476 1.90 -18.46 -0.71
N LYS A 477 1.66 -17.88 0.47
CA LYS A 477 1.47 -18.59 1.72
C LYS A 477 -0.03 -18.75 1.95
N ALA A 478 -0.52 -19.99 1.95
CA ALA A 478 -1.90 -20.36 2.23
C ALA A 478 -1.96 -21.85 2.64
N SER A 479 -2.84 -22.21 3.57
CA SER A 479 -2.89 -23.57 4.12
C SER A 479 -3.63 -24.54 3.21
N ASN A 480 -4.69 -24.10 2.52
CA ASN A 480 -5.59 -24.98 1.75
C ASN A 480 -5.72 -24.58 0.25
N THR A 481 -5.06 -23.50 -0.18
CA THR A 481 -5.25 -22.89 -1.51
C THR A 481 -3.91 -22.87 -2.22
N SER A 482 -3.74 -23.84 -3.13
CA SER A 482 -2.57 -23.89 -4.01
C SER A 482 -2.64 -22.86 -5.15
N LEU A 483 -1.48 -22.49 -5.68
CA LEU A 483 -1.31 -21.78 -6.95
C LEU A 483 -2.08 -22.45 -8.08
N ARG A 484 -2.11 -23.79 -8.14
CA ARG A 484 -2.91 -24.48 -9.17
C ARG A 484 -4.40 -24.15 -9.05
N THR A 485 -4.92 -24.05 -7.83
CA THR A 485 -6.32 -23.66 -7.58
C THR A 485 -6.55 -22.21 -7.99
N ILE A 486 -5.64 -21.31 -7.63
CA ILE A 486 -5.71 -19.88 -7.99
C ILE A 486 -5.68 -19.72 -9.52
N LEU A 487 -4.73 -20.35 -10.20
CA LEU A 487 -4.59 -20.31 -11.66
C LEU A 487 -5.84 -20.83 -12.38
N LYS A 488 -6.47 -21.90 -11.85
CA LYS A 488 -7.73 -22.41 -12.40
C LYS A 488 -8.89 -21.42 -12.26
N GLU A 489 -8.95 -20.67 -11.16
CA GLU A 489 -9.99 -19.66 -10.94
C GLU A 489 -9.83 -18.45 -11.87
N ILE A 490 -8.58 -18.06 -12.17
CA ILE A 490 -8.29 -17.00 -13.13
C ILE A 490 -8.55 -17.46 -14.59
N GLY A 491 -8.27 -18.74 -14.87
CA GLY A 491 -8.52 -19.35 -16.18
C GLY A 491 -7.71 -18.70 -17.30
N SER A 492 -8.36 -18.44 -18.44
CA SER A 492 -7.76 -17.80 -19.63
C SER A 492 -7.49 -16.31 -19.46
N GLY A 493 -7.86 -15.73 -18.32
CA GLY A 493 -7.71 -14.31 -18.05
C GLY A 493 -8.82 -13.42 -18.60
N GLU A 494 -9.93 -14.00 -19.09
CA GLU A 494 -11.09 -13.24 -19.58
C GLU A 494 -11.66 -12.25 -18.54
N TYR A 495 -11.67 -12.66 -17.27
CA TYR A 495 -12.22 -11.90 -16.15
C TYR A 495 -11.13 -11.22 -15.29
N VAL A 496 -9.88 -11.14 -15.77
CA VAL A 496 -8.76 -10.57 -14.98
C VAL A 496 -9.04 -9.14 -14.55
N ASP A 497 -9.59 -8.31 -15.44
CA ASP A 497 -9.85 -6.90 -15.13
C ASP A 497 -10.92 -6.75 -14.03
N GLU A 498 -11.95 -7.61 -14.04
CA GLU A 498 -13.00 -7.64 -13.02
C GLU A 498 -12.45 -8.09 -11.66
N ILE A 499 -11.73 -9.22 -11.64
CA ILE A 499 -11.12 -9.76 -10.41
C ILE A 499 -10.10 -8.76 -9.85
N MET A 500 -9.32 -8.11 -10.72
CA MET A 500 -8.35 -7.09 -10.32
C MET A 500 -9.04 -5.87 -9.73
N GLY A 501 -10.17 -5.43 -10.29
CA GLY A 501 -11.00 -4.37 -9.72
C GLY A 501 -11.37 -4.67 -8.27
N GLU A 502 -11.86 -5.88 -8.00
CA GLU A 502 -12.20 -6.33 -6.64
C GLU A 502 -10.98 -6.50 -5.73
N ALA A 503 -9.85 -6.98 -6.27
CA ALA A 503 -8.60 -7.07 -5.53
C ALA A 503 -8.09 -5.69 -5.10
N LEU A 504 -8.12 -4.72 -6.02
CA LEU A 504 -7.70 -3.34 -5.77
C LEU A 504 -8.60 -2.62 -4.78
N LYS A 505 -9.91 -2.88 -4.76
CA LYS A 505 -10.84 -2.37 -3.73
C LYS A 505 -10.40 -2.69 -2.31
N ARG A 506 -9.72 -3.83 -2.12
CA ARG A 506 -9.18 -4.27 -0.83
C ARG A 506 -7.72 -3.86 -0.62
N SER A 507 -7.12 -3.21 -1.61
CA SER A 507 -5.71 -2.81 -1.55
C SER A 507 -5.53 -1.43 -0.89
N PRO A 508 -4.50 -1.25 -0.07
CA PRO A 508 -4.10 0.06 0.41
C PRO A 508 -3.70 1.03 -0.71
N LYS A 509 -3.13 0.50 -1.80
CA LYS A 509 -2.70 1.27 -2.97
C LYS A 509 -3.85 2.08 -3.58
N LEU A 510 -5.05 1.48 -3.67
CA LEU A 510 -6.24 2.19 -4.13
C LEU A 510 -6.66 3.29 -3.15
N SER A 511 -6.69 3.00 -1.84
CA SER A 511 -7.06 3.99 -0.83
C SER A 511 -6.15 5.23 -0.86
N ILE A 512 -4.85 5.02 -1.06
CA ILE A 512 -3.86 6.09 -1.18
C ILE A 512 -4.07 6.88 -2.48
N LYS A 513 -4.24 6.20 -3.62
CA LYS A 513 -4.49 6.88 -4.90
C LYS A 513 -5.79 7.68 -4.88
N VAL A 514 -6.86 7.16 -4.27
CA VAL A 514 -8.11 7.90 -4.08
C VAL A 514 -7.86 9.17 -3.26
N LYS A 515 -7.18 9.08 -2.11
CA LYS A 515 -6.82 10.25 -1.28
C LYS A 515 -5.97 11.29 -2.02
N GLU A 516 -5.08 10.83 -2.90
CA GLU A 516 -4.23 11.68 -3.74
C GLU A 516 -5.06 12.54 -4.71
N ILE A 517 -6.05 11.93 -5.38
CA ILE A 517 -6.79 12.59 -6.46
C ILE A 517 -8.13 13.21 -6.03
N GLN A 518 -8.68 12.82 -4.87
CA GLN A 518 -10.05 13.20 -4.44
C GLN A 518 -10.30 14.72 -4.41
N HIS A 519 -9.29 15.52 -4.01
CA HIS A 519 -9.43 16.97 -3.87
C HIS A 519 -9.52 17.67 -5.23
N SER A 520 -8.98 17.05 -6.30
CA SER A 520 -9.14 17.55 -7.67
C SER A 520 -10.62 17.60 -8.09
N PHE A 521 -11.46 16.73 -7.50
CA PHE A 521 -12.88 16.59 -7.84
C PHE A 521 -13.85 17.15 -6.79
N GLY A 522 -13.36 17.65 -5.66
CA GLY A 522 -14.21 18.30 -4.64
C GLY A 522 -14.52 17.48 -3.41
N TYR A 523 -13.90 16.32 -3.23
CA TYR A 523 -14.11 15.47 -2.06
C TYR A 523 -13.17 15.85 -0.91
N MET A 524 -13.74 16.09 0.28
CA MET A 524 -13.01 16.28 1.55
C MET A 524 -13.05 15.05 2.46
N GLY A 525 -13.84 14.03 2.10
CA GLY A 525 -14.11 12.86 2.94
C GLY A 525 -14.22 11.59 2.10
N ARG A 526 -15.17 10.72 2.44
CA ARG A 526 -15.36 9.45 1.75
C ARG A 526 -15.74 9.67 0.27
N VAL A 527 -15.00 9.01 -0.61
CA VAL A 527 -15.29 8.94 -2.04
C VAL A 527 -16.15 7.72 -2.32
N PRO A 528 -17.33 7.85 -2.96
CA PRO A 528 -18.16 6.72 -3.35
C PRO A 528 -17.49 5.84 -4.42
N GLU A 529 -17.71 4.52 -4.37
CA GLU A 529 -17.05 3.57 -5.29
C GLU A 529 -17.51 3.72 -6.74
N GLU A 530 -18.74 4.19 -6.94
CA GLU A 530 -19.33 4.43 -8.26
C GLU A 530 -18.86 5.75 -8.91
N SER A 531 -18.20 6.61 -8.14
CA SER A 531 -17.74 7.94 -8.58
C SER A 531 -16.68 7.85 -9.67
N VAL A 532 -16.58 8.91 -10.48
CA VAL A 532 -15.51 9.07 -11.49
C VAL A 532 -14.13 8.98 -10.84
N VAL A 533 -13.99 9.52 -9.62
CA VAL A 533 -12.74 9.54 -8.86
C VAL A 533 -12.26 8.14 -8.52
N PHE A 534 -13.15 7.28 -8.03
CA PHE A 534 -12.79 5.91 -7.66
C PHE A 534 -12.41 5.09 -8.89
N LYS A 535 -13.19 5.20 -9.97
CA LYS A 535 -12.90 4.56 -11.26
C LYS A 535 -11.58 5.02 -11.85
N GLU A 536 -11.29 6.32 -11.79
CA GLU A 536 -10.03 6.89 -12.25
C GLU A 536 -8.84 6.38 -11.43
N ALA A 537 -8.97 6.29 -10.11
CA ALA A 537 -7.93 5.75 -9.26
C ALA A 537 -7.60 4.29 -9.61
N VAL A 538 -8.63 3.45 -9.81
CA VAL A 538 -8.47 2.06 -10.28
C VAL A 538 -7.78 2.04 -11.64
N ARG A 539 -8.27 2.82 -12.60
CA ARG A 539 -7.73 2.89 -13.98
C ARG A 539 -6.25 3.27 -13.99
N GLN A 540 -5.85 4.33 -13.29
CA GLN A 540 -4.45 4.77 -13.23
C GLN A 540 -3.54 3.73 -12.58
N ILE A 541 -4.01 3.03 -11.54
CA ILE A 541 -3.25 1.93 -10.91
C ILE A 541 -3.08 0.77 -11.89
N LEU A 542 -4.14 0.36 -12.57
CA LEU A 542 -4.08 -0.74 -13.55
C LEU A 542 -3.12 -0.40 -14.69
N GLU A 543 -3.26 0.79 -15.28
CA GLU A 543 -2.41 1.25 -16.38
C GLU A 543 -0.93 1.31 -15.95
N ASP A 544 -0.64 1.71 -14.71
CA ASP A 544 0.71 1.69 -14.15
C ASP A 544 1.24 0.27 -13.98
N LEU A 545 0.45 -0.60 -13.34
CA LEU A 545 0.81 -2.00 -13.07
C LEU A 545 1.07 -2.80 -14.35
N GLU A 546 0.32 -2.52 -15.42
CA GLU A 546 0.44 -3.21 -16.72
C GLU A 546 1.40 -2.53 -17.70
N SER A 547 2.04 -1.42 -17.31
CA SER A 547 2.92 -0.63 -18.19
C SER A 547 4.14 -1.40 -18.74
N GLU A 548 4.48 -2.54 -18.15
CA GLU A 548 5.61 -3.41 -18.55
C GLU A 548 5.17 -4.82 -18.98
N GLY A 549 3.85 -5.09 -19.02
CA GLY A 549 3.34 -6.40 -19.38
C GLY A 549 1.84 -6.55 -19.11
N SER A 550 1.13 -7.15 -20.05
CA SER A 550 -0.30 -7.45 -19.89
C SER A 550 -0.49 -8.68 -19.00
N VAL A 551 -1.21 -8.51 -17.89
CA VAL A 551 -1.57 -9.59 -16.97
C VAL A 551 -2.52 -10.56 -17.64
N ARG A 552 -3.48 -10.03 -18.41
CA ARG A 552 -4.40 -10.82 -19.24
C ARG A 552 -3.65 -11.73 -20.22
N SER A 553 -2.66 -11.18 -20.94
CA SER A 553 -1.89 -11.95 -21.92
C SER A 553 -1.09 -13.08 -21.26
N PHE A 554 -0.57 -12.85 -20.05
CA PHE A 554 0.11 -13.89 -19.28
C PHE A 554 -0.79 -15.06 -18.91
N PHE A 555 -1.99 -14.81 -18.39
CA PHE A 555 -2.93 -15.88 -18.08
C PHE A 555 -3.49 -16.57 -19.32
N ALA A 556 -3.71 -15.83 -20.41
CA ALA A 556 -4.07 -16.40 -21.70
C ALA A 556 -2.98 -17.35 -22.22
N GLY A 557 -1.70 -16.96 -22.13
CA GLY A 557 -0.56 -17.79 -22.50
C GLY A 557 -0.42 -19.05 -21.64
N LEU A 558 -0.69 -18.97 -20.34
CA LEU A 558 -0.74 -20.14 -19.45
C LEU A 558 -1.87 -21.09 -19.85
N SER A 559 -3.06 -20.56 -20.12
CA SER A 559 -4.24 -21.35 -20.48
C SER A 559 -4.14 -21.99 -21.87
N SER A 560 -3.46 -21.34 -22.82
CA SER A 560 -3.25 -21.86 -24.18
C SER A 560 -2.10 -22.88 -24.26
N GLY A 561 -1.23 -22.91 -23.25
CA GLY A 561 0.00 -23.72 -23.25
C GLY A 561 1.18 -23.08 -23.99
N GLU A 562 1.03 -21.83 -24.45
CA GLU A 562 2.15 -21.02 -24.96
C GLU A 562 3.21 -20.80 -23.88
N ILE A 563 2.76 -20.53 -22.64
CA ILE A 563 3.61 -20.50 -21.46
C ILE A 563 3.49 -21.84 -20.74
N LYS A 564 4.57 -22.62 -20.77
CA LYS A 564 4.63 -23.96 -20.15
C LYS A 564 4.79 -23.83 -18.64
N ILE A 565 3.99 -24.59 -17.90
CA ILE A 565 4.12 -24.70 -16.44
C ILE A 565 4.93 -25.96 -16.11
N TYR A 566 6.08 -25.76 -15.48
CA TYR A 566 6.90 -26.84 -14.92
C TYR A 566 6.76 -26.86 -13.40
N ILE A 567 6.55 -28.03 -12.82
CA ILE A 567 6.31 -28.18 -11.37
C ILE A 567 7.44 -28.98 -10.77
N VAL A 568 8.13 -28.37 -9.83
CA VAL A 568 9.30 -28.95 -9.17
C VAL A 568 8.86 -30.09 -8.24
N PRO A 569 9.53 -31.26 -8.27
CA PRO A 569 9.20 -32.36 -7.36
C PRO A 569 9.35 -31.94 -5.89
N LYS A 570 8.36 -32.29 -5.03
CA LYS A 570 8.28 -31.90 -3.61
C LYS A 570 9.53 -32.16 -2.74
N ARG A 571 10.39 -33.11 -3.12
CA ARG A 571 11.61 -33.45 -2.37
C ARG A 571 12.81 -32.58 -2.75
N THR A 572 12.63 -31.67 -3.71
CA THR A 572 13.70 -30.78 -4.17
C THR A 572 13.86 -29.63 -3.17
N PRO A 573 15.09 -29.34 -2.70
CA PRO A 573 15.31 -28.18 -1.83
C PRO A 573 15.00 -26.89 -2.59
N PRO A 574 14.55 -25.81 -1.93
CA PRO A 574 14.20 -24.56 -2.60
C PRO A 574 15.37 -24.00 -3.39
N SER A 575 15.08 -23.44 -4.58
CA SER A 575 16.08 -22.79 -5.41
C SER A 575 16.68 -21.56 -4.69
N PRO A 576 17.91 -21.14 -5.04
CA PRO A 576 18.50 -19.91 -4.51
C PRO A 576 17.60 -18.68 -4.71
N ILE A 577 16.88 -18.62 -5.84
CA ILE A 577 15.92 -17.56 -6.14
C ILE A 577 14.74 -17.64 -5.17
N SER A 578 14.13 -18.81 -4.99
CA SER A 578 13.02 -19.02 -4.05
C SER A 578 13.42 -18.71 -2.61
N LYS A 579 14.61 -19.10 -2.16
CA LYS A 579 15.14 -18.71 -0.83
C LYS A 579 15.20 -17.19 -0.68
N LYS A 580 15.61 -16.46 -1.72
CA LYS A 580 15.64 -15.00 -1.69
C LYS A 580 14.22 -14.42 -1.63
N ILE A 581 13.28 -14.94 -2.40
CA ILE A 581 11.87 -14.52 -2.37
C ILE A 581 11.29 -14.68 -0.96
N LEU A 582 11.48 -15.84 -0.34
CA LEU A 582 11.01 -16.15 1.02
C LEU A 582 11.63 -15.26 2.11
N SER A 583 12.81 -14.68 1.85
CA SER A 583 13.46 -13.73 2.76
C SER A 583 12.84 -12.32 2.75
N THR A 584 12.03 -12.01 1.73
CA THR A 584 11.35 -10.69 1.63
C THR A 584 10.13 -10.64 2.53
N PRO A 585 9.68 -9.46 3.02
CA PRO A 585 8.49 -9.38 3.88
C PRO A 585 7.22 -9.92 3.21
N LEU A 586 6.40 -10.63 3.99
CA LEU A 586 5.12 -11.18 3.53
C LEU A 586 4.07 -10.08 3.44
N ILE A 587 3.51 -9.87 2.24
CA ILE A 587 2.37 -8.98 2.02
C ILE A 587 1.11 -9.73 2.43
N ARG A 588 0.31 -9.14 3.31
CA ARG A 588 -0.92 -9.76 3.85
C ARG A 588 -2.14 -8.91 3.45
N PRO A 589 -3.37 -9.45 3.40
CA PRO A 589 -4.54 -8.64 3.06
C PRO A 589 -4.81 -7.60 4.15
N TRP A 590 -4.94 -6.31 3.78
CA TRP A 590 -5.05 -5.23 4.76
C TRP A 590 -6.36 -5.32 5.55
N LEU A 591 -6.26 -5.22 6.87
CA LEU A 591 -7.40 -5.17 7.78
C LEU A 591 -7.57 -3.72 8.20
N ARG A 592 -8.34 -2.98 7.41
CA ARG A 592 -8.74 -1.62 7.79
C ARG A 592 -9.49 -1.59 9.12
N ASP A 593 -10.18 -2.70 9.41
CA ASP A 593 -10.96 -2.86 10.61
C ASP A 593 -10.94 -4.33 11.08
N ILE A 594 -10.47 -4.56 12.33
CA ILE A 594 -10.54 -5.90 12.96
C ILE A 594 -11.99 -6.32 13.28
N SER A 595 -13.00 -5.46 13.10
CA SER A 595 -14.43 -5.79 13.21
C SER A 595 -14.77 -7.07 12.48
N TYR A 596 -14.22 -7.28 11.28
CA TYR A 596 -14.48 -8.48 10.50
C TYR A 596 -13.99 -9.75 11.19
N ILE A 597 -12.78 -9.71 11.78
CA ILE A 597 -12.19 -10.86 12.47
C ILE A 597 -12.96 -11.13 13.77
N VAL A 598 -13.27 -10.08 14.53
CA VAL A 598 -14.11 -10.19 15.73
C VAL A 598 -15.47 -10.78 15.37
N ALA A 599 -16.10 -10.30 14.28
CA ALA A 599 -17.37 -10.82 13.81
C ALA A 599 -17.28 -12.29 13.37
N LYS A 600 -16.23 -12.67 12.65
CA LYS A 600 -15.99 -14.06 12.26
C LYS A 600 -15.88 -14.98 13.49
N LEU A 601 -15.22 -14.50 14.55
CA LEU A 601 -15.07 -15.24 15.80
C LEU A 601 -16.41 -15.34 16.56
N LEU A 602 -17.20 -14.27 16.58
CA LEU A 602 -18.51 -14.23 17.22
C LEU A 602 -19.63 -14.91 16.42
N LYS A 603 -19.38 -15.33 15.17
CA LYS A 603 -20.42 -15.86 14.29
C LYS A 603 -21.07 -17.10 14.89
N GLY A 604 -22.35 -17.01 15.23
CA GLY A 604 -23.12 -18.09 15.86
C GLY A 604 -22.77 -18.40 17.31
N PHE A 605 -21.93 -17.58 17.98
CA PHE A 605 -21.51 -17.76 19.37
C PHE A 605 -21.61 -16.46 20.15
N ALA A 606 -21.42 -16.53 21.48
CA ALA A 606 -21.30 -15.38 22.34
C ALA A 606 -20.09 -15.52 23.27
N MET A 607 -19.19 -14.54 23.25
CA MET A 607 -17.89 -14.62 23.94
C MET A 607 -17.66 -13.42 24.85
N THR A 608 -16.86 -13.59 25.90
CA THR A 608 -16.38 -12.49 26.72
C THR A 608 -15.27 -11.71 26.01
N VAL A 609 -14.97 -10.50 26.50
CA VAL A 609 -13.84 -9.70 25.97
C VAL A 609 -12.53 -10.48 26.10
N THR A 610 -12.32 -11.17 27.22
CA THR A 610 -11.13 -11.99 27.49
C THR A 610 -11.03 -13.17 26.54
N GLU A 611 -12.11 -13.93 26.33
CA GLU A 611 -12.12 -15.06 25.40
C GLU A 611 -11.79 -14.61 23.96
N VAL A 612 -12.34 -13.47 23.52
CA VAL A 612 -12.02 -12.89 22.19
C VAL A 612 -10.58 -12.40 22.12
N ALA A 613 -10.08 -11.77 23.18
CA ALA A 613 -8.71 -11.28 23.28
C ALA A 613 -7.68 -12.42 23.21
N GLU A 614 -7.91 -13.50 23.94
CA GLU A 614 -7.07 -14.69 23.93
C GLU A 614 -7.09 -15.37 22.55
N ALA A 615 -8.27 -15.56 21.96
CA ALA A 615 -8.41 -16.20 20.65
C ALA A 615 -7.73 -15.43 19.51
N LEU A 616 -7.62 -14.10 19.64
CA LEU A 616 -6.98 -13.23 18.65
C LEU A 616 -5.54 -12.85 19.02
N GLU A 617 -5.05 -13.27 20.19
CA GLU A 617 -3.76 -12.86 20.75
C GLU A 617 -3.61 -11.33 20.83
N LEU A 618 -4.69 -10.62 21.18
CA LEU A 618 -4.76 -9.16 21.27
C LEU A 618 -5.02 -8.69 22.71
N PRO A 619 -4.52 -7.50 23.12
CA PRO A 619 -4.88 -6.91 24.41
C PRO A 619 -6.39 -6.71 24.59
N GLU A 620 -6.94 -7.08 25.75
CA GLU A 620 -8.38 -6.97 26.07
C GLU A 620 -8.96 -5.58 25.80
N LYS A 621 -8.22 -4.52 26.15
CA LYS A 621 -8.67 -3.13 25.96
C LYS A 621 -8.93 -2.78 24.49
N ILE A 622 -8.21 -3.41 23.56
CA ILE A 622 -8.43 -3.21 22.11
C ILE A 622 -9.74 -3.86 21.70
N ILE A 623 -9.94 -5.11 22.11
CA ILE A 623 -11.17 -5.86 21.86
C ILE A 623 -12.38 -5.15 22.46
N GLU A 624 -12.28 -4.67 23.69
CA GLU A 624 -13.34 -3.95 24.37
C GLU A 624 -13.73 -2.67 23.62
N ASN A 625 -12.74 -1.86 23.23
CA ASN A 625 -12.98 -0.63 22.47
C ASN A 625 -13.60 -0.95 21.11
N LYS A 626 -13.14 -2.01 20.45
CA LYS A 626 -13.65 -2.40 19.14
C LYS A 626 -15.09 -2.91 19.22
N LEU A 627 -15.41 -3.77 20.18
CA LEU A 627 -16.78 -4.25 20.40
C LEU A 627 -17.73 -3.09 20.74
N LYS A 628 -17.28 -2.12 21.54
CA LYS A 628 -18.02 -0.88 21.81
C LYS A 628 -18.24 -0.02 20.56
N GLU A 629 -17.32 -0.04 19.60
CA GLU A 629 -17.46 0.62 18.30
C GLU A 629 -18.43 -0.14 17.39
N MET A 630 -18.28 -1.46 17.27
CA MET A 630 -19.20 -2.36 16.53
C MET A 630 -20.64 -2.27 17.07
N ARG A 631 -20.81 -1.93 18.35
CA ARG A 631 -22.11 -1.66 18.97
C ARG A 631 -22.76 -0.36 18.51
N LYS A 632 -22.03 0.58 17.91
CA LYS A 632 -22.57 1.88 17.46
C LYS A 632 -22.95 1.90 15.99
N GLY A 633 -22.57 0.88 15.19
CA GLY A 633 -22.91 0.82 13.77
C GLY A 633 -21.99 -0.08 12.97
N GLY A 634 -22.21 -0.11 11.65
CA GLY A 634 -21.36 -0.81 10.69
C GLY A 634 -21.90 -2.17 10.24
N PRO A 635 -21.18 -2.84 9.31
CA PRO A 635 -21.63 -4.10 8.70
C PRO A 635 -21.59 -5.30 9.66
N TYR A 636 -20.86 -5.19 10.77
CA TYR A 636 -20.73 -6.24 11.78
C TYR A 636 -21.23 -5.74 13.12
N ARG A 637 -22.55 -5.51 13.21
CA ARG A 637 -23.17 -4.96 14.41
C ARG A 637 -23.08 -5.97 15.55
N ALA A 638 -22.44 -5.57 16.64
CA ALA A 638 -22.31 -6.38 17.85
C ALA A 638 -23.20 -5.85 18.98
N ILE A 639 -23.60 -6.72 19.89
CA ILE A 639 -24.33 -6.37 21.09
C ILE A 639 -23.88 -7.23 22.27
N GLN A 640 -23.99 -6.68 23.47
CA GLN A 640 -23.65 -7.41 24.69
C GLN A 640 -24.91 -7.84 25.45
N PHE A 641 -24.87 -9.01 26.05
CA PHE A 641 -25.88 -9.52 26.98
C PHE A 641 -25.24 -10.11 28.24
N LYS A 642 -26.02 -10.27 29.30
CA LYS A 642 -25.56 -10.88 30.55
C LYS A 642 -25.73 -12.39 30.52
N ASP A 643 -24.65 -13.10 30.76
CA ASP A 643 -24.71 -14.53 31.05
C ASP A 643 -25.30 -14.72 32.46
N VAL A 644 -26.39 -15.50 32.56
CA VAL A 644 -27.12 -15.69 33.82
C VAL A 644 -26.42 -16.64 34.77
N ASP A 645 -25.49 -17.47 34.29
CA ASP A 645 -24.79 -18.44 35.13
C ASP A 645 -23.46 -17.89 35.63
N THR A 646 -22.73 -17.16 34.79
CA THR A 646 -21.43 -16.56 35.16
C THR A 646 -21.54 -15.12 35.66
N GLY A 647 -22.58 -14.40 35.25
CA GLY A 647 -22.71 -12.95 35.49
C GLY A 647 -21.82 -12.08 34.62
N GLU A 648 -21.08 -12.66 33.68
CA GLU A 648 -20.20 -11.92 32.77
C GLU A 648 -20.95 -11.25 31.62
N TRP A 649 -20.33 -10.25 31.01
CA TRP A 649 -20.83 -9.67 29.77
C TRP A 649 -20.32 -10.47 28.58
N ARG A 650 -21.24 -11.07 27.83
CA ARG A 650 -20.95 -11.74 26.57
C ARG A 650 -21.34 -10.85 25.40
N TRP A 651 -20.54 -10.87 24.36
CA TRP A 651 -20.76 -10.16 23.10
C TRP A 651 -21.18 -11.15 22.03
N ALA A 652 -22.14 -10.76 21.20
CA ALA A 652 -22.64 -11.53 20.06
C ALA A 652 -22.91 -10.60 18.88
N LEU A 653 -22.97 -11.16 17.68
CA LEU A 653 -23.49 -10.43 16.53
C LEU A 653 -25.01 -10.29 16.65
N VAL A 654 -25.52 -9.11 16.27
CA VAL A 654 -26.96 -8.84 16.33
C VAL A 654 -27.75 -9.80 15.44
N GLU A 655 -27.23 -10.10 14.25
CA GLU A 655 -27.84 -11.04 13.30
C GLU A 655 -27.95 -12.48 13.83
N ASP A 656 -27.08 -12.87 14.78
CA ASP A 656 -27.07 -14.22 15.34
C ASP A 656 -27.85 -14.32 16.67
N LEU A 657 -28.32 -13.19 17.21
CA LEU A 657 -28.91 -13.12 18.54
C LEU A 657 -30.16 -13.97 18.68
N GLU A 658 -30.96 -14.10 17.62
CA GLU A 658 -32.12 -14.99 17.61
C GLU A 658 -31.71 -16.46 17.77
N ALA A 659 -30.72 -16.91 17.00
CA ALA A 659 -30.24 -18.29 17.06
C ALA A 659 -29.60 -18.58 18.42
N ILE A 660 -28.78 -17.66 18.92
CA ILE A 660 -28.15 -17.72 20.24
C ILE A 660 -29.20 -17.80 21.35
N SER A 661 -30.28 -17.01 21.25
CA SER A 661 -31.35 -17.04 22.26
C SER A 661 -32.09 -18.38 22.38
N LYS A 662 -31.95 -19.25 21.36
CA LYS A 662 -32.56 -20.58 21.29
C LYS A 662 -31.53 -21.70 21.45
N SER A 663 -30.24 -21.37 21.60
CA SER A 663 -29.18 -22.38 21.67
C SER A 663 -29.16 -23.05 23.05
N PRO A 664 -28.82 -24.34 23.16
CA PRO A 664 -28.74 -25.02 24.45
C PRO A 664 -27.83 -24.32 25.47
N GLU A 665 -26.78 -23.67 24.98
CA GLU A 665 -25.77 -22.99 25.80
C GLU A 665 -26.29 -21.68 26.41
N PHE A 666 -27.13 -20.93 25.68
CA PHE A 666 -27.52 -19.58 26.08
C PHE A 666 -29.03 -19.39 26.28
N GLN A 667 -29.87 -20.37 25.98
CA GLN A 667 -31.33 -20.24 26.09
C GLN A 667 -31.78 -19.79 27.49
N ALA A 668 -31.13 -20.31 28.55
CA ALA A 668 -31.41 -19.90 29.92
C ALA A 668 -31.19 -18.39 30.15
N CYS A 669 -30.29 -17.77 29.39
CA CYS A 669 -30.02 -16.33 29.46
C CYS A 669 -31.16 -15.47 28.90
N PHE A 670 -32.16 -16.04 28.24
CA PHE A 670 -33.26 -15.30 27.60
C PHE A 670 -34.65 -15.79 28.04
N MET A 671 -34.71 -16.66 29.05
CA MET A 671 -35.96 -17.20 29.58
C MET A 671 -36.28 -16.62 30.94
N SER A 672 -37.43 -15.95 31.04
CA SER A 672 -37.96 -15.49 32.32
C SER A 672 -38.55 -16.68 33.11
N LYS A 673 -38.33 -16.66 34.42
CA LYS A 673 -38.93 -17.55 35.42
C LYS A 673 -40.27 -17.04 35.97
N GLY A 674 -40.68 -15.83 35.61
CA GLY A 674 -41.96 -15.23 36.04
C GLY A 674 -42.01 -14.89 37.53
N ILE A 675 -40.89 -14.42 38.10
CA ILE A 675 -40.80 -14.05 39.52
C ILE A 675 -41.50 -12.72 39.80
N TYR A 676 -41.39 -11.79 38.84
CA TYR A 676 -42.03 -10.48 38.92
C TYR A 676 -43.27 -10.44 38.07
N ASP A 677 -44.35 -9.83 38.57
CA ASP A 677 -45.57 -9.64 37.78
C ASP A 677 -45.41 -8.53 36.71
N HIS A 678 -44.60 -7.51 37.02
CA HIS A 678 -44.41 -6.35 36.16
C HIS A 678 -42.95 -5.90 36.12
N ILE A 679 -42.55 -5.37 34.97
CA ILE A 679 -41.26 -4.72 34.78
C ILE A 679 -41.45 -3.31 34.19
N GLU A 680 -40.55 -2.41 34.54
CA GLU A 680 -40.39 -1.11 33.89
C GLU A 680 -39.28 -1.21 32.82
N CYS A 681 -39.64 -0.99 31.56
CA CYS A 681 -38.70 -0.79 30.47
C CYS A 681 -38.58 0.71 30.17
N SER A 682 -37.37 1.22 30.30
CA SER A 682 -37.05 2.63 30.42
C SER A 682 -36.09 2.99 29.27
N LEU A 683 -36.58 3.69 28.25
CA LEU A 683 -35.87 3.94 26.99
C LEU A 683 -35.37 5.38 26.88
N LYS A 684 -34.14 5.57 26.39
CA LYS A 684 -33.65 6.84 25.87
C LYS A 684 -33.25 6.67 24.42
N TYR A 685 -33.76 7.53 23.55
CA TYR A 685 -33.48 7.47 22.12
C TYR A 685 -32.18 8.18 21.75
N GLU A 686 -31.80 9.24 22.49
CA GLU A 686 -30.55 9.98 22.27
C GLU A 686 -29.80 10.25 23.58
N PRO A 687 -28.47 10.49 23.54
CA PRO A 687 -27.71 10.92 24.71
C PRO A 687 -28.30 12.20 25.32
N GLY A 688 -28.79 12.12 26.55
CA GLY A 688 -29.39 13.26 27.26
C GLY A 688 -30.87 13.51 26.96
N SER A 689 -31.51 12.68 26.13
CA SER A 689 -32.97 12.77 25.91
C SER A 689 -33.76 12.40 27.17
N ALA A 690 -35.01 12.87 27.24
CA ALA A 690 -35.96 12.40 28.24
C ALA A 690 -36.16 10.88 28.13
N GLN A 691 -36.43 10.24 29.27
CA GLN A 691 -36.67 8.81 29.35
C GLN A 691 -38.15 8.51 29.13
N VAL A 692 -38.44 7.61 28.19
CA VAL A 692 -39.79 7.08 27.97
C VAL A 692 -39.93 5.76 28.70
N LYS A 693 -40.98 5.63 29.51
CA LYS A 693 -41.17 4.48 30.41
C LYS A 693 -42.37 3.66 29.97
N PHE A 694 -42.18 2.35 29.90
CA PHE A 694 -43.21 1.37 29.59
C PHE A 694 -43.29 0.37 30.74
N VAL A 695 -44.51 0.05 31.15
CA VAL A 695 -44.74 -1.03 32.12
C VAL A 695 -45.25 -2.24 31.35
N ILE A 696 -44.55 -3.36 31.48
CA ILE A 696 -44.92 -4.62 30.83
C ILE A 696 -45.26 -5.64 31.91
N LYS A 697 -46.39 -6.34 31.73
CA LYS A 697 -46.72 -7.51 32.53
C LYS A 697 -45.91 -8.70 32.02
N THR A 698 -45.16 -9.38 32.88
CA THR A 698 -44.24 -10.46 32.47
C THR A 698 -44.97 -11.66 31.88
N SER A 699 -46.21 -11.92 32.30
CA SER A 699 -47.07 -12.96 31.71
C SER A 699 -47.47 -12.68 30.25
N ASP A 700 -47.29 -11.45 29.77
CA ASP A 700 -47.64 -10.98 28.42
C ASP A 700 -46.43 -10.29 27.77
N LEU A 701 -45.23 -10.78 28.08
CA LEU A 701 -43.96 -10.13 27.75
C LEU A 701 -43.78 -9.90 26.24
N ASP A 702 -44.08 -10.90 25.42
CA ASP A 702 -43.90 -10.82 23.97
C ASP A 702 -44.82 -9.77 23.33
N GLU A 703 -46.09 -9.72 23.75
CA GLU A 703 -47.05 -8.73 23.28
C GLU A 703 -46.71 -7.33 23.80
N GLY A 704 -46.24 -7.21 25.05
CA GLY A 704 -45.75 -5.96 25.61
C GLY A 704 -44.55 -5.40 24.85
N ILE A 705 -43.56 -6.24 24.53
CA ILE A 705 -42.40 -5.86 23.70
C ILE A 705 -42.87 -5.43 22.30
N LYS A 706 -43.80 -6.17 21.69
CA LYS A 706 -44.34 -5.85 20.36
C LYS A 706 -45.01 -4.47 20.33
N ARG A 707 -45.82 -4.14 21.34
CA ARG A 707 -46.43 -2.80 21.46
C ARG A 707 -45.41 -1.69 21.57
N ILE A 708 -44.29 -1.91 22.26
CA ILE A 708 -43.20 -0.92 22.31
C ILE A 708 -42.59 -0.74 20.92
N LEU A 709 -42.28 -1.83 20.22
CA LEU A 709 -41.69 -1.82 18.87
C LEU A 709 -42.56 -1.10 17.83
N GLU A 710 -43.89 -1.29 17.90
CA GLU A 710 -44.86 -0.62 17.02
C GLU A 710 -44.92 0.89 17.26
N ASN A 711 -44.62 1.35 18.48
CA ASN A 711 -44.65 2.76 18.87
C ASN A 711 -43.27 3.44 18.86
N MET A 712 -42.21 2.75 18.41
CA MET A 712 -40.88 3.34 18.28
C MET A 712 -40.78 4.27 17.06
N SER A 713 -40.21 5.45 17.28
CA SER A 713 -39.96 6.46 16.25
C SER A 713 -38.59 6.33 15.57
N THR A 714 -37.72 5.45 16.07
CA THR A 714 -36.36 5.22 15.56
C THR A 714 -36.04 3.72 15.55
N ASP A 715 -35.10 3.31 14.69
CA ASP A 715 -34.60 1.93 14.65
C ASP A 715 -33.44 1.68 15.63
N GLU A 716 -33.06 2.69 16.42
CA GLU A 716 -31.95 2.64 17.36
C GLU A 716 -32.31 3.29 18.70
N ILE A 717 -31.96 2.62 19.79
CA ILE A 717 -32.21 3.07 21.16
C ILE A 717 -30.87 3.27 21.86
N TYR A 718 -30.59 4.50 22.29
CA TYR A 718 -29.34 4.82 22.98
C TYR A 718 -29.18 4.08 24.32
N GLU A 719 -30.24 4.01 25.15
CA GLU A 719 -30.24 3.30 26.43
C GLU A 719 -31.54 2.51 26.61
N VAL A 720 -31.44 1.19 26.83
CA VAL A 720 -32.54 0.33 27.27
C VAL A 720 -32.25 -0.07 28.70
N ARG A 721 -33.05 0.41 29.66
CA ARG A 721 -32.96 0.04 31.06
C ARG A 721 -34.16 -0.78 31.47
N VAL A 722 -33.94 -1.92 32.11
CA VAL A 722 -35.01 -2.78 32.63
C VAL A 722 -34.88 -2.86 34.14
N SER A 723 -36.00 -2.65 34.83
CA SER A 723 -36.10 -2.69 36.29
C SER A 723 -37.34 -3.49 36.69
N PRO A 724 -37.28 -4.36 37.70
CA PRO A 724 -38.48 -5.01 38.21
C PRO A 724 -39.34 -4.01 38.98
N ILE A 725 -40.65 -4.24 39.03
CA ILE A 725 -41.59 -3.47 39.86
C ILE A 725 -42.03 -4.38 41.01
N SER A 726 -41.50 -4.14 42.21
CA SER A 726 -41.87 -4.91 43.40
C SER A 726 -43.22 -4.44 43.98
N ALA A 727 -43.97 -5.37 44.59
CA ALA A 727 -45.23 -5.08 45.28
C ALA A 727 -45.05 -4.14 46.51
N LEU A 728 -43.83 -3.96 47.00
CA LEU A 728 -43.47 -3.14 48.17
C LEU A 728 -42.82 -1.79 47.78
N GLY A 729 -42.66 -1.48 46.49
CA GLY A 729 -42.13 -0.19 46.02
C GLY A 729 -40.63 0.03 46.24
N LEU A 730 -39.88 -0.99 46.67
CA LEU A 730 -38.42 -0.95 46.75
C LEU A 730 -37.82 -1.17 45.36
N ARG A 731 -36.90 -0.29 44.93
CA ARG A 731 -36.16 -0.43 43.67
C ARG A 731 -35.07 -1.49 43.84
N GLU A 732 -35.27 -2.64 43.23
CA GLU A 732 -34.23 -3.67 43.08
C GLU A 732 -33.26 -3.33 41.93
N ALA A 733 -32.21 -4.14 41.76
CA ALA A 733 -31.15 -3.91 40.79
C ALA A 733 -31.69 -3.80 39.36
N SER A 734 -31.44 -2.65 38.71
CA SER A 734 -31.75 -2.42 37.28
C SER A 734 -30.53 -2.72 36.42
N ILE A 735 -30.75 -3.21 35.20
CA ILE A 735 -29.68 -3.38 34.20
C ILE A 735 -29.93 -2.46 33.00
N ALA A 736 -28.85 -1.95 32.42
CA ALA A 736 -28.89 -1.06 31.27
C ALA A 736 -28.01 -1.57 30.13
N TYR A 737 -28.53 -1.43 28.91
CA TYR A 737 -27.88 -1.77 27.65
C TYR A 737 -27.83 -0.52 26.79
N TYR A 738 -26.80 -0.38 25.97
CA TYR A 738 -26.56 0.84 25.21
C TYR A 738 -26.46 0.59 23.71
N ASN A 739 -27.00 1.51 22.90
CA ASN A 739 -27.05 1.46 21.43
C ASN A 739 -27.67 0.15 20.93
N VAL A 740 -28.90 -0.13 21.39
CA VAL A 740 -29.67 -1.33 21.07
C VAL A 740 -30.46 -1.07 19.78
N PRO A 741 -30.19 -1.79 18.68
CA PRO A 741 -31.01 -1.70 17.49
C PRO A 741 -32.37 -2.38 17.71
N LYS A 742 -33.37 -1.94 16.96
CA LYS A 742 -34.76 -2.40 17.06
C LYS A 742 -34.91 -3.92 16.99
N GLU A 743 -34.16 -4.57 16.11
CA GLU A 743 -34.14 -6.03 15.94
C GLU A 743 -33.60 -6.79 17.17
N ALA A 744 -32.67 -6.19 17.92
CA ALA A 744 -32.11 -6.81 19.12
C ALA A 744 -32.98 -6.58 20.37
N PHE A 745 -33.87 -5.59 20.34
CA PHE A 745 -34.64 -5.15 21.50
C PHE A 745 -35.40 -6.27 22.23
N PRO A 746 -36.13 -7.20 21.55
CA PRO A 746 -36.84 -8.27 22.25
C PRO A 746 -35.93 -9.16 23.10
N TYR A 747 -34.77 -9.50 22.56
CA TYR A 747 -33.81 -10.39 23.20
C TYR A 747 -33.12 -9.70 24.38
N ILE A 748 -32.83 -8.40 24.24
CA ILE A 748 -32.23 -7.62 25.34
C ILE A 748 -33.19 -7.47 26.52
N VAL A 749 -34.47 -7.21 26.27
CA VAL A 749 -35.48 -7.16 27.33
C VAL A 749 -35.60 -8.52 28.02
N LYS A 750 -35.69 -9.61 27.25
CA LYS A 750 -35.73 -10.99 27.78
C LYS A 750 -34.49 -11.33 28.60
N ASN A 751 -33.30 -10.96 28.13
CA ASN A 751 -32.06 -11.18 28.84
C ASN A 751 -31.99 -10.42 30.16
N ALA A 752 -32.42 -9.16 30.13
CA ALA A 752 -32.46 -8.33 31.32
C ALA A 752 -33.32 -8.97 32.42
N ILE A 753 -34.52 -9.46 32.05
CA ILE A 753 -35.44 -10.10 32.98
C ILE A 753 -34.86 -11.40 33.52
N ALA A 754 -34.39 -12.29 32.64
CA ALA A 754 -33.80 -13.56 33.04
C ALA A 754 -32.63 -13.38 34.03
N TYR A 755 -31.80 -12.37 33.79
CA TYR A 755 -30.68 -12.02 34.67
C TYR A 755 -31.13 -11.44 36.01
N ILE A 756 -32.06 -10.48 36.02
CA ILE A 756 -32.61 -9.89 37.25
C ILE A 756 -33.24 -10.99 38.11
N GLU A 757 -34.07 -11.85 37.53
CA GLU A 757 -34.74 -12.95 38.23
C GLU A 757 -33.75 -13.96 38.83
N LYS A 758 -32.68 -14.29 38.09
CA LYS A 758 -31.62 -15.15 38.60
C LYS A 758 -30.94 -14.52 39.82
N MET A 759 -30.55 -13.25 39.74
CA MET A 759 -29.88 -12.53 40.84
C MET A 759 -30.77 -12.50 42.09
N SER A 760 -32.08 -12.32 41.92
CA SER A 760 -33.01 -12.27 43.04
C SER A 760 -33.31 -13.62 43.68
N THR A 761 -33.11 -14.74 42.96
CA THR A 761 -33.18 -16.10 43.55
C THR A 761 -31.91 -16.53 44.28
N SER A 762 -30.82 -15.79 44.14
CA SER A 762 -29.53 -16.09 44.78
C SER A 762 -29.31 -15.37 46.12
N TYR A 763 -30.30 -14.59 46.58
CA TYR A 763 -30.29 -13.84 47.84
C TYR A 763 -31.20 -14.46 48.91
#